data_AF-A0A6F8YDH6-F1
#
_entry.id   AF-A0A6F8YDH6-F1
#
_cell.length_a   1.000
_cell.length_b   1.000
_cell.length_c   1.000
_cell.angle_alpha   90.00
_cell.angle_beta   90.00
_cell.angle_gamma   90.00
#
_symmetry.space_group_name_H-M   'P 1'
#
loop_
_entity.id
_entity.type
_entity.pdbx_description
1 polymer ?
#
loop_
_entity_poly.entity_id
_entity_poly.type
_entity_poly.pdbx_seq_one_letter_code
_entity_poly.pdbx_strand_id
1 'polypeptide(L)'
;MTATASRSAGTTGEAGRSSRVPEMARRFTPAAVAFAVVAAALLLTGTPVLDVLRYAAYAALAVVLPGTLVYRALRRTPHTLVEDLAMGAAVGLVLELAAWFAFVSVGAERWLWAWPAAVVVPFLAVPALRRHWVVRGYTPVPAGWAWAVTGVIAGFTVYLWDSFLRRNPILPTTEGQAQYLDLPFQLSIAGAAKHQAPLDVPQVAGEPLHYHWFGFAHLGSASLVSGVDLPTVFLRLAVPALCALAVVLVAVVGWRVSRRPYVGVGAAVLMFTIGEFGYENGIRQLFGTQVTFIVWGSPSMTYSWVLLLPLIGVLVQVIRGEASRGTWVLAALLLAGSTGAKASSIPVAAGALGITALALFVSRRRLPWAVLGALGLAVAAQLFATAVLFAFESHGVTVKAFSGLAPYTTGAVSWVLAFVAFLLNMQLRLAGIVALLWRRRLRLEPEQVFLLGGAVVGPVLYLATAHPGSSNQYFVRAAFAFGVILSAWGWALVGARVAFAIGFGALLCAVQLIAGPATVTWDPPYDPLRPLLYWALALALVFALLGLLWRGRFGPILLTGVLVAGAPGLVMDAAAAHRYPNGGAYAVTALPASRVEAARWVHDHSDPDDVVATNAHCVLPEEPGVCDARSFWLSAYTERSVLVEGWAFAPRMVGLPYGPWEPFWDPELLALNDAAFYAPTPDTLDALRARGVRWLVVDRDVRLESPDLALLAPSTFQNDRMAVYSLTR
;
A
#
# COMPACT_ATOMS: atom_id res chain seq x y z
N MET A 1 -15.57 -63.89 43.33
CA MET A 1 -16.32 -63.93 44.60
C MET A 1 -15.65 -62.91 45.50
N THR A 2 -16.18 -61.76 45.87
CA THR A 2 -17.55 -61.33 46.25
C THR A 2 -17.47 -59.79 46.33
N ALA A 3 -18.31 -58.97 45.69
CA ALA A 3 -19.65 -58.52 46.13
C ALA A 3 -19.72 -58.27 47.66
N THR A 4 -20.12 -57.13 48.22
CA THR A 4 -21.19 -56.21 47.81
C THR A 4 -21.05 -54.89 48.58
N ALA A 5 -21.42 -53.80 47.91
CA ALA A 5 -21.55 -52.46 48.44
C ALA A 5 -22.94 -52.21 49.05
N SER A 6 -23.00 -51.28 50.01
CA SER A 6 -24.19 -50.46 50.24
C SER A 6 -23.74 -49.06 50.66
N ARG A 7 -24.16 -48.03 49.92
CA ARG A 7 -24.83 -46.81 50.42
C ARG A 7 -25.00 -45.77 49.32
N SER A 8 -26.28 -45.55 49.01
CA SER A 8 -26.93 -44.28 48.61
C SER A 8 -26.44 -43.08 49.46
N ALA A 9 -26.55 -41.81 49.10
CA ALA A 9 -27.03 -41.08 47.93
C ALA A 9 -26.67 -39.60 48.18
N GLY A 10 -26.66 -38.81 47.09
CA GLY A 10 -26.99 -37.38 47.14
C GLY A 10 -25.80 -36.43 47.19
N THR A 11 -25.46 -35.84 46.04
CA THR A 11 -25.66 -34.41 45.80
C THR A 11 -25.52 -34.16 44.30
N THR A 12 -26.65 -33.78 43.70
CA THR A 12 -26.80 -33.27 42.34
C THR A 12 -26.19 -31.88 42.21
N GLY A 13 -25.34 -31.73 41.19
CA GLY A 13 -25.32 -30.63 40.23
C GLY A 13 -25.34 -29.19 40.75
N GLU A 14 -24.15 -28.56 40.79
CA GLU A 14 -24.02 -27.12 40.54
C GLU A 14 -22.54 -26.75 40.28
N ALA A 15 -22.03 -27.08 39.09
CA ALA A 15 -20.74 -26.54 38.63
C ALA A 15 -20.68 -26.56 37.09
N GLY A 16 -20.97 -25.42 36.45
CA GLY A 16 -20.86 -25.38 34.98
C GLY A 16 -21.07 -24.03 34.28
N ARG A 17 -21.29 -22.92 34.99
CA ARG A 17 -21.60 -21.64 34.32
C ARG A 17 -20.66 -20.45 34.62
N SER A 18 -19.72 -20.53 35.57
CA SER A 18 -18.89 -19.37 35.95
C SER A 18 -17.54 -19.21 35.20
N SER A 19 -17.11 -20.16 34.36
CA SER A 19 -15.76 -20.13 33.74
C SER A 19 -15.68 -19.68 32.27
N ARG A 20 -16.81 -19.47 31.58
CA ARG A 20 -16.81 -19.19 30.12
C ARG A 20 -16.45 -17.75 29.74
N VAL A 21 -16.80 -16.77 30.57
CA VAL A 21 -16.53 -15.35 30.29
C VAL A 21 -15.03 -15.01 30.36
N PRO A 22 -14.26 -15.49 31.37
CA PRO A 22 -12.81 -15.26 31.43
C PRO A 22 -12.04 -15.86 30.24
N GLU A 23 -12.48 -17.01 29.73
CA GLU A 23 -11.81 -17.69 28.62
C GLU A 23 -12.06 -16.98 27.27
N MET A 24 -13.27 -16.48 27.05
CA MET A 24 -13.62 -15.73 25.85
C MET A 24 -12.89 -14.37 25.82
N ALA A 25 -12.83 -13.67 26.95
CA ALA A 25 -12.08 -12.41 27.07
C ALA A 25 -10.58 -12.59 26.77
N ARG A 26 -9.97 -13.68 27.27
CA ARG A 26 -8.56 -14.04 27.00
C ARG A 26 -8.27 -14.33 25.52
N ARG A 27 -9.25 -14.84 24.76
CA ARG A 27 -9.09 -15.16 23.33
C ARG A 27 -9.01 -13.91 22.44
N PHE A 28 -9.69 -12.83 22.81
CA PHE A 28 -9.70 -11.58 22.05
C PHE A 28 -8.65 -10.56 22.52
N THR A 29 -7.98 -10.81 23.64
CA THR A 29 -6.95 -9.91 24.19
C THR A 29 -5.87 -9.52 23.18
N PRO A 30 -5.27 -10.43 22.38
CA PRO A 30 -4.25 -10.04 21.41
C PRO A 30 -4.77 -9.04 20.37
N ALA A 31 -5.96 -9.28 19.81
CA ALA A 31 -6.59 -8.39 18.85
C ALA A 31 -6.95 -7.02 19.47
N ALA A 32 -7.45 -7.03 20.71
CA ALA A 32 -7.74 -5.80 21.44
C ALA A 32 -6.47 -4.97 21.70
N VAL A 33 -5.34 -5.62 22.03
CA VAL A 33 -4.04 -4.95 22.20
C VAL A 33 -3.53 -4.39 20.87
N ALA A 34 -3.61 -5.15 19.77
CA ALA A 34 -3.23 -4.66 18.45
C ALA A 34 -4.01 -3.39 18.08
N PHE A 35 -5.34 -3.43 18.26
CA PHE A 35 -6.21 -2.27 18.05
C PHE A 35 -5.84 -1.09 18.96
N ALA A 36 -5.61 -1.35 20.25
CA ALA A 36 -5.24 -0.31 21.21
C ALA A 36 -3.91 0.37 20.86
N VAL A 37 -2.91 -0.36 20.37
CA VAL A 37 -1.63 0.22 19.93
C VAL A 37 -1.82 1.11 18.70
N VAL A 38 -2.59 0.67 17.70
CA VAL A 38 -2.92 1.49 16.52
C VAL A 38 -3.67 2.75 16.94
N ALA A 39 -4.73 2.60 17.74
CA ALA A 39 -5.48 3.74 18.25
C ALA A 39 -4.60 4.70 19.06
N ALA A 40 -3.75 4.20 19.96
CA ALA A 40 -2.86 5.03 20.75
C ALA A 40 -1.89 5.84 19.86
N ALA A 41 -1.28 5.22 18.84
CA ALA A 41 -0.40 5.93 17.91
C ALA A 41 -1.12 7.06 17.17
N LEU A 42 -2.38 6.85 16.78
CA LEU A 42 -3.22 7.86 16.11
C LEU A 42 -3.60 9.01 17.04
N LEU A 43 -4.03 8.69 18.28
CA LEU A 43 -4.41 9.68 19.27
C LEU A 43 -3.21 10.54 19.72
N LEU A 44 -2.04 9.91 19.91
CA LEU A 44 -0.80 10.61 20.24
C LEU A 44 -0.30 11.55 19.14
N THR A 45 -0.83 11.42 17.92
CA THR A 45 -0.48 12.27 16.76
C THR A 45 -1.58 13.24 16.37
N GLY A 46 -2.49 13.51 17.31
CA GLY A 46 -3.54 14.53 17.19
C GLY A 46 -4.76 14.10 16.39
N THR A 47 -4.93 12.80 16.09
CA THR A 47 -6.14 12.31 15.41
C THR A 47 -7.33 12.38 16.36
N PRO A 48 -8.47 13.03 16.00
CA PRO A 48 -9.62 13.11 16.88
C PRO A 48 -10.20 11.73 17.23
N VAL A 49 -10.58 11.53 18.51
CA VAL A 49 -11.15 10.26 19.00
C VAL A 49 -12.38 9.87 18.20
N LEU A 50 -13.26 10.84 17.89
CA LEU A 50 -14.47 10.60 17.14
C LEU A 50 -14.19 10.09 15.72
N ASP A 51 -13.13 10.57 15.08
CA ASP A 51 -12.75 10.13 13.73
C ASP A 51 -12.19 8.70 13.75
N VAL A 52 -11.41 8.35 14.77
CA VAL A 52 -10.95 6.97 14.99
C VAL A 52 -12.16 6.03 15.18
N LEU A 53 -13.16 6.44 15.97
CA LEU A 53 -14.37 5.65 16.20
C LEU A 53 -15.24 5.53 14.95
N ARG A 54 -15.48 6.62 14.22
CA ARG A 54 -16.24 6.64 12.96
C ARG A 54 -15.61 5.75 11.91
N TYR A 55 -14.30 5.87 11.74
CA TYR A 55 -13.57 5.04 10.79
C TYR A 55 -13.54 3.56 11.20
N ALA A 56 -13.38 3.26 12.49
CA ALA A 56 -13.48 1.88 12.99
C ALA A 56 -14.88 1.28 12.75
N ALA A 57 -15.94 2.07 12.97
CA ALA A 57 -17.32 1.66 12.69
C ALA A 57 -17.54 1.43 11.19
N TYR A 58 -17.05 2.33 10.33
CA TYR A 58 -17.02 2.16 8.88
C TYR A 58 -16.32 0.86 8.48
N ALA A 59 -15.08 0.64 8.92
CA ALA A 59 -14.32 -0.55 8.57
C ALA A 59 -15.03 -1.83 9.04
N ALA A 60 -15.64 -1.83 10.22
CA ALA A 60 -16.36 -2.99 10.74
C ALA A 60 -17.67 -3.27 10.00
N LEU A 61 -18.50 -2.24 9.78
CA LEU A 61 -19.87 -2.38 9.32
C LEU A 61 -20.02 -2.30 7.80
N ALA A 62 -19.24 -1.45 7.14
CA ALA A 62 -19.27 -1.30 5.70
C ALA A 62 -18.32 -2.25 5.01
N VAL A 63 -17.11 -2.49 5.53
CA VAL A 63 -16.13 -3.33 4.83
C VAL A 63 -16.15 -4.78 5.33
N VAL A 64 -15.80 -4.99 6.61
CA VAL A 64 -15.58 -6.34 7.16
C VAL A 64 -16.86 -7.17 7.19
N LEU A 65 -17.97 -6.63 7.70
CA LEU A 65 -19.21 -7.39 7.86
C LEU A 65 -19.78 -7.95 6.55
N PRO A 66 -20.15 -7.13 5.54
CA PRO A 66 -20.71 -7.65 4.29
C PRO A 66 -19.68 -8.50 3.55
N GLY A 67 -18.41 -8.12 3.57
CA GLY A 67 -17.33 -8.88 2.96
C GLY A 67 -17.16 -10.28 3.57
N THR A 68 -17.20 -10.40 4.90
CA THR A 68 -17.15 -11.69 5.61
C THR A 68 -18.37 -12.56 5.28
N LEU A 69 -19.57 -11.98 5.19
CA LEU A 69 -20.78 -12.75 4.82
C LEU A 69 -20.65 -13.35 3.42
N VAL A 70 -20.23 -12.55 2.44
CA VAL A 70 -20.00 -13.01 1.06
C VAL A 70 -18.86 -14.03 0.99
N TYR A 71 -17.74 -13.77 1.67
CA TYR A 71 -16.63 -14.73 1.75
C TYR A 71 -17.07 -16.06 2.34
N ARG A 72 -17.85 -16.06 3.42
CA ARG A 72 -18.41 -17.27 4.05
C ARG A 72 -19.38 -18.03 3.14
N ALA A 73 -20.09 -17.32 2.25
CA ALA A 73 -20.97 -17.94 1.27
C ALA A 73 -20.20 -18.58 0.11
N LEU A 74 -19.04 -18.04 -0.26
CA LEU A 74 -18.25 -18.51 -1.40
C LEU A 74 -17.15 -19.52 -1.01
N ARG A 75 -16.60 -19.44 0.21
CA ARG A 75 -15.52 -20.34 0.63
C ARG A 75 -16.02 -21.77 0.79
N ARG A 76 -15.14 -22.73 0.46
CA ARG A 76 -15.47 -24.16 0.54
C ARG A 76 -15.56 -24.68 1.98
N THR A 77 -14.57 -24.36 2.82
CA THR A 77 -14.47 -24.90 4.18
C THR A 77 -14.05 -23.82 5.18
N PRO A 78 -14.57 -23.85 6.41
CA PRO A 78 -14.12 -22.96 7.47
C PRO A 78 -12.69 -23.31 7.90
N HIS A 79 -11.97 -22.30 8.40
CA HIS A 79 -10.66 -22.50 9.01
C HIS A 79 -10.58 -21.81 10.36
N THR A 80 -10.45 -20.49 10.41
CA THR A 80 -10.45 -19.71 11.64
C THR A 80 -11.35 -18.49 11.50
N LEU A 81 -11.80 -17.92 12.62
CA LEU A 81 -12.56 -16.68 12.60
C LEU A 81 -11.74 -15.51 12.02
N VAL A 82 -10.45 -15.43 12.37
CA VAL A 82 -9.56 -14.38 11.86
C VAL A 82 -9.38 -14.45 10.35
N GLU A 83 -9.34 -15.66 9.76
CA GLU A 83 -9.32 -15.83 8.30
C GLU A 83 -10.62 -15.32 7.67
N ASP A 84 -11.78 -15.65 8.23
CA ASP A 84 -13.07 -15.17 7.73
C ASP A 84 -13.19 -13.64 7.76
N LEU A 85 -12.67 -13.01 8.82
CA LEU A 85 -12.69 -11.56 8.96
C LEU A 85 -11.69 -10.88 8.02
N ALA A 86 -10.46 -11.40 7.92
CA ALA A 86 -9.42 -10.79 7.09
C ALA A 86 -9.69 -10.98 5.58
N MET A 87 -10.00 -12.21 5.16
CA MET A 87 -10.40 -12.49 3.77
C MET A 87 -11.72 -11.80 3.43
N GLY A 88 -12.63 -11.73 4.41
CA GLY A 88 -13.87 -10.98 4.31
C GLY A 88 -13.64 -9.50 4.06
N ALA A 89 -12.75 -8.86 4.81
CA ALA A 89 -12.39 -7.45 4.60
C ALA A 89 -11.91 -7.19 3.17
N ALA A 90 -11.03 -8.04 2.63
CA ALA A 90 -10.58 -7.91 1.24
C ALA A 90 -11.72 -8.04 0.22
N VAL A 91 -12.66 -8.98 0.43
CA VAL A 91 -13.88 -9.07 -0.40
C VAL A 91 -14.76 -7.83 -0.22
N GLY A 92 -14.89 -7.33 1.00
CA GLY A 92 -15.64 -6.11 1.33
C GLY A 92 -15.13 -4.90 0.57
N LEU A 93 -13.81 -4.71 0.47
CA LEU A 93 -13.19 -3.64 -0.31
C LEU A 93 -13.54 -3.74 -1.81
N VAL A 94 -13.59 -4.96 -2.37
CA VAL A 94 -14.01 -5.15 -3.77
C VAL A 94 -15.49 -4.81 -3.96
N LEU A 95 -16.35 -5.21 -3.02
CA LEU A 95 -17.78 -4.90 -3.07
C LEU A 95 -18.04 -3.40 -2.90
N GLU A 96 -17.28 -2.74 -2.03
CA GLU A 96 -17.33 -1.30 -1.86
C GLU A 96 -16.97 -0.57 -3.15
N LEU A 97 -15.94 -0.99 -3.87
CA LEU A 97 -15.59 -0.37 -5.17
C LEU A 97 -16.73 -0.47 -6.18
N ALA A 98 -17.43 -1.61 -6.22
CA ALA A 98 -18.58 -1.78 -7.10
C ALA A 98 -19.75 -0.88 -6.67
N ALA A 99 -19.98 -0.73 -5.36
CA ALA A 99 -20.97 0.18 -4.82
C ALA A 99 -20.61 1.65 -5.09
N TRP A 100 -19.37 2.04 -4.85
CA TRP A 100 -18.83 3.36 -5.14
C TRP A 100 -19.09 3.73 -6.60
N PHE A 101 -18.69 2.88 -7.54
CA PHE A 101 -18.89 3.14 -8.97
C PHE A 101 -20.38 3.30 -9.29
N ALA A 102 -21.24 2.42 -8.77
CA ALA A 102 -22.68 2.48 -9.03
C ALA A 102 -23.35 3.75 -8.47
N PHE A 103 -22.96 4.21 -7.28
CA PHE A 103 -23.56 5.38 -6.64
C PHE A 103 -23.00 6.69 -7.19
N VAL A 104 -21.69 6.79 -7.38
CA VAL A 104 -21.04 8.02 -7.88
C VAL A 104 -21.40 8.26 -9.34
N SER A 105 -21.43 7.24 -10.20
CA SER A 105 -21.78 7.43 -11.63
C SER A 105 -23.22 7.90 -11.89
N VAL A 106 -24.10 7.89 -10.88
CA VAL A 106 -25.48 8.40 -10.99
C VAL A 106 -25.74 9.62 -10.10
N GLY A 107 -24.71 10.25 -9.53
CA GLY A 107 -24.84 11.41 -8.64
C GLY A 107 -25.53 11.10 -7.31
N ALA A 108 -25.38 9.87 -6.81
CA ALA A 108 -25.96 9.39 -5.56
C ALA A 108 -24.92 9.12 -4.46
N GLU A 109 -23.71 9.67 -4.57
CA GLU A 109 -22.59 9.50 -3.64
C GLU A 109 -22.97 9.76 -2.17
N ARG A 110 -23.88 10.71 -1.92
CA ARG A 110 -24.43 10.97 -0.56
C ARG A 110 -25.14 9.78 0.09
N TRP A 111 -25.60 8.80 -0.70
CA TRP A 111 -26.27 7.59 -0.23
C TRP A 111 -25.34 6.38 -0.13
N LEU A 112 -24.06 6.53 -0.48
CA LEU A 112 -23.10 5.42 -0.49
C LEU A 112 -23.05 4.71 0.86
N TRP A 113 -23.23 5.41 1.99
CA TRP A 113 -23.26 4.80 3.34
C TRP A 113 -24.29 3.66 3.50
N ALA A 114 -25.34 3.61 2.67
CA ALA A 114 -26.36 2.58 2.69
C ALA A 114 -25.98 1.31 1.92
N TRP A 115 -24.88 1.31 1.14
CA TRP A 115 -24.47 0.16 0.33
C TRP A 115 -24.35 -1.17 1.09
N PRO A 116 -23.89 -1.21 2.36
CA PRO A 116 -23.76 -2.48 3.08
C PRO A 116 -25.10 -3.20 3.26
N ALA A 117 -26.22 -2.45 3.25
CA ALA A 117 -27.56 -3.01 3.32
C ALA A 117 -27.88 -3.94 2.14
N ALA A 118 -27.31 -3.68 0.95
CA ALA A 118 -27.47 -4.52 -0.23
C ALA A 118 -26.94 -5.95 -0.03
N VAL A 119 -26.04 -6.16 0.94
CA VAL A 119 -25.52 -7.48 1.32
C VAL A 119 -26.16 -7.95 2.62
N VAL A 120 -26.17 -7.12 3.66
CA VAL A 120 -26.61 -7.53 5.01
C VAL A 120 -28.10 -7.90 5.01
N VAL A 121 -28.96 -7.16 4.32
CA VAL A 121 -30.41 -7.42 4.29
C VAL A 121 -30.72 -8.78 3.66
N PRO A 122 -30.22 -9.16 2.47
CA PRO A 122 -30.40 -10.52 1.94
C PRO A 122 -29.91 -11.62 2.90
N PHE A 123 -28.78 -11.41 3.57
CA PHE A 123 -28.25 -12.40 4.53
C PHE A 123 -29.08 -12.51 5.82
N LEU A 124 -29.86 -11.49 6.17
CA LEU A 124 -30.85 -11.53 7.25
C LEU A 124 -32.20 -12.08 6.78
N ALA A 125 -32.63 -11.74 5.56
CA ALA A 125 -33.95 -12.09 5.05
C ALA A 125 -34.04 -13.54 4.54
N VAL A 126 -33.02 -14.02 3.82
CA VAL A 126 -33.06 -15.31 3.12
C VAL A 126 -32.58 -16.45 4.03
N PRO A 127 -33.43 -17.47 4.35
CA PRO A 127 -33.06 -18.54 5.28
C PRO A 127 -31.79 -19.31 4.88
N ALA A 128 -31.58 -19.54 3.59
CA ALA A 128 -30.39 -20.21 3.06
C ALA A 128 -29.09 -19.42 3.31
N LEU A 129 -29.16 -18.09 3.45
CA LEU A 129 -28.02 -17.23 3.71
C LEU A 129 -27.77 -17.01 5.21
N ARG A 130 -28.82 -17.11 6.05
CA ARG A 130 -28.71 -16.94 7.52
C ARG A 130 -27.67 -17.86 8.16
N ARG A 131 -27.44 -19.04 7.58
CA ARG A 131 -26.41 -20.00 8.05
C ARG A 131 -24.99 -19.43 8.04
N HIS A 132 -24.71 -18.38 7.26
CA HIS A 132 -23.38 -17.78 7.16
C HIS A 132 -23.06 -16.80 8.31
N TRP A 133 -24.04 -16.45 9.14
CA TRP A 133 -23.80 -15.66 10.35
C TRP A 133 -23.11 -16.47 11.45
N VAL A 134 -23.50 -17.74 11.59
CA VAL A 134 -23.02 -18.63 12.65
C VAL A 134 -22.29 -19.81 12.03
N VAL A 135 -20.96 -19.76 12.07
CA VAL A 135 -20.09 -20.83 11.57
C VAL A 135 -19.63 -21.71 12.72
N ARG A 136 -19.67 -23.03 12.51
CA ARG A 136 -19.12 -24.03 13.43
C ARG A 136 -17.88 -24.70 12.83
N GLY A 137 -17.07 -25.32 13.68
CA GLY A 137 -15.90 -26.10 13.25
C GLY A 137 -14.65 -25.27 12.95
N TYR A 138 -14.50 -24.09 13.55
CA TYR A 138 -13.24 -23.36 13.48
C TYR A 138 -12.12 -24.10 14.21
N THR A 139 -10.96 -24.15 13.57
CA THR A 139 -9.70 -24.53 14.20
C THR A 139 -9.33 -23.49 15.26
N PRO A 140 -8.97 -23.91 16.48
CA PRO A 140 -8.49 -22.99 17.51
C PRO A 140 -7.23 -22.25 17.05
N VAL A 141 -7.17 -20.94 17.27
CA VAL A 141 -5.99 -20.12 16.98
C VAL A 141 -4.98 -20.30 18.12
N PRO A 142 -3.73 -20.74 17.84
CA PRO A 142 -2.70 -20.84 18.87
C PRO A 142 -2.42 -19.46 19.51
N ALA A 143 -2.36 -19.38 20.84
CA ALA A 143 -2.11 -18.12 21.54
C ALA A 143 -0.79 -17.45 21.11
N GLY A 144 0.28 -18.25 20.92
CA GLY A 144 1.57 -17.74 20.44
C GLY A 144 1.51 -17.20 19.01
N TRP A 145 0.62 -17.72 18.16
CA TRP A 145 0.38 -17.15 16.82
C TRP A 145 -0.29 -15.78 16.95
N ALA A 146 -1.36 -15.68 17.75
CA ALA A 146 -2.12 -14.44 17.90
C ALA A 146 -1.27 -13.31 18.50
N TRP A 147 -0.47 -13.61 19.53
CA TRP A 147 0.47 -12.65 20.12
C TRP A 147 1.62 -12.29 19.20
N ALA A 148 2.13 -13.21 18.38
CA ALA A 148 3.17 -12.88 17.41
C ALA A 148 2.66 -11.95 16.32
N VAL A 149 1.46 -12.21 15.77
CA VAL A 149 0.81 -11.29 14.81
C VAL A 149 0.55 -9.93 15.45
N THR A 150 0.08 -9.90 16.70
CA THR A 150 -0.09 -8.67 17.48
C THR A 150 1.22 -7.90 17.62
N GLY A 151 2.32 -8.59 17.92
CA GLY A 151 3.66 -8.00 18.01
C GLY A 151 4.14 -7.41 16.69
N VAL A 152 3.85 -8.07 15.56
CA VAL A 152 4.15 -7.53 14.21
C VAL A 152 3.35 -6.24 13.96
N ILE A 153 2.04 -6.24 14.23
CA ILE A 153 1.19 -5.04 14.07
C ILE A 153 1.70 -3.92 14.97
N ALA A 154 1.95 -4.20 16.25
CA ALA A 154 2.41 -3.20 17.21
C ALA A 154 3.79 -2.63 16.82
N GLY A 155 4.76 -3.49 16.50
CA GLY A 155 6.10 -3.07 16.07
C GLY A 155 6.06 -2.24 14.79
N PHE A 156 5.28 -2.67 13.80
CA PHE A 156 5.14 -1.92 12.56
C PHE A 156 4.42 -0.58 12.76
N THR A 157 3.40 -0.54 13.64
CA THR A 157 2.69 0.69 14.00
C THR A 157 3.61 1.69 14.68
N VAL A 158 4.45 1.24 15.63
CA VAL A 158 5.46 2.11 16.28
C VAL A 158 6.41 2.68 15.24
N TYR A 159 6.81 1.86 14.27
CA TYR A 159 7.66 2.31 13.18
C TYR A 159 6.95 3.31 12.24
N LEU A 160 5.67 3.12 11.90
CA LEU A 160 4.86 4.10 11.14
C LEU A 160 4.70 5.41 11.92
N TRP A 161 4.48 5.29 13.24
CA TRP A 161 4.35 6.43 14.14
C TRP A 161 5.62 7.26 14.14
N ASP A 162 6.78 6.60 14.30
CA ASP A 162 8.05 7.29 14.29
C ASP A 162 8.31 7.87 12.91
N SER A 163 8.37 7.04 11.86
CA SER A 163 8.77 7.42 10.49
C SER A 163 7.94 8.55 9.89
N PHE A 164 6.63 8.58 10.11
CA PHE A 164 5.72 9.47 9.39
C PHE A 164 4.70 10.21 10.28
N LEU A 165 3.90 9.50 11.09
CA LEU A 165 2.70 10.10 11.72
C LEU A 165 3.03 11.25 12.69
N ARG A 166 4.12 11.13 13.46
CA ARG A 166 4.55 12.19 14.40
C ARG A 166 5.21 13.40 13.70
N ARG A 167 5.56 13.29 12.42
CA ARG A 167 6.30 14.30 11.63
C ARG A 167 5.39 15.09 10.70
N ASN A 168 4.44 14.42 10.09
CA ASN A 168 3.53 15.02 9.12
C ASN A 168 2.21 15.30 9.83
N PRO A 169 1.81 16.56 10.09
CA PRO A 169 0.49 16.85 10.61
C PRO A 169 -0.61 16.47 9.58
N ILE A 170 -1.87 16.41 10.02
CA ILE A 170 -3.01 16.11 9.13
C ILE A 170 -3.17 17.23 8.10
N LEU A 171 -3.25 18.45 8.60
CA LEU A 171 -3.19 19.67 7.81
C LEU A 171 -1.96 20.46 8.25
N PRO A 172 -1.30 21.17 7.33
CA PRO A 172 -0.18 21.99 7.70
C PRO A 172 -0.52 23.07 8.73
N THR A 173 0.37 23.26 9.71
CA THR A 173 0.15 24.18 10.85
C THR A 173 1.16 25.31 10.92
N THR A 174 2.20 25.30 10.07
CA THR A 174 3.21 26.36 10.00
C THR A 174 3.64 26.61 8.54
N GLU A 175 4.21 27.78 8.28
CA GLU A 175 4.67 28.17 6.93
C GLU A 175 5.88 27.35 6.43
N GLY A 176 6.69 26.82 7.35
CA GLY A 176 7.89 26.04 7.00
C GLY A 176 7.64 24.56 6.70
N GLN A 177 6.38 24.13 6.61
CA GLN A 177 6.06 22.72 6.40
C GLN A 177 6.25 22.29 4.95
N ALA A 178 6.59 21.02 4.80
CA ALA A 178 6.81 20.36 3.51
C ALA A 178 6.21 18.97 3.53
N GLN A 179 5.76 18.51 2.37
CA GLN A 179 5.14 17.22 2.20
C GLN A 179 5.83 16.45 1.07
N TYR A 180 5.79 15.12 1.12
CA TYR A 180 6.19 14.29 -0.02
C TYR A 180 5.32 14.62 -1.24
N LEU A 181 5.98 14.83 -2.38
CA LEU A 181 5.40 15.43 -3.59
C LEU A 181 4.16 14.67 -4.12
N ASP A 182 4.15 13.34 -4.03
CA ASP A 182 3.04 12.56 -4.57
C ASP A 182 1.85 12.48 -3.59
N LEU A 183 1.98 12.90 -2.33
CA LEU A 183 0.84 12.84 -1.39
C LEU A 183 -0.28 13.78 -1.81
N PRO A 184 -0.04 15.06 -2.15
CA PRO A 184 -1.08 15.90 -2.72
C PRO A 184 -1.68 15.34 -4.01
N PHE A 185 -0.86 14.79 -4.93
CA PHE A 185 -1.39 14.14 -6.14
C PHE A 185 -2.37 13.02 -5.81
N GLN A 186 -2.01 12.13 -4.90
CA GLN A 186 -2.83 10.99 -4.53
C GLN A 186 -4.09 11.41 -3.73
N LEU A 187 -3.96 12.43 -2.88
CA LEU A 187 -5.06 13.02 -2.15
C LEU A 187 -6.07 13.66 -3.11
N SER A 188 -5.61 14.37 -4.14
CA SER A 188 -6.48 14.98 -5.14
C SER A 188 -7.33 13.96 -5.90
N ILE A 189 -6.76 12.80 -6.27
CA ILE A 189 -7.51 11.73 -6.96
C ILE A 189 -8.55 11.14 -6.01
N ALA A 190 -8.21 10.99 -4.73
CA ALA A 190 -9.18 10.54 -3.73
C ALA A 190 -10.30 11.57 -3.50
N GLY A 191 -9.99 12.88 -3.57
CA GLY A 191 -10.95 13.98 -3.52
C GLY A 191 -11.91 13.95 -4.72
N ALA A 192 -11.37 13.86 -5.93
CA ALA A 192 -12.15 13.69 -7.14
C ALA A 192 -13.05 12.45 -7.09
N ALA A 193 -12.55 11.33 -6.56
CA ALA A 193 -13.34 10.12 -6.42
C ALA A 193 -14.54 10.24 -5.46
N LYS A 194 -14.67 11.33 -4.69
CA LYS A 194 -15.89 11.59 -3.93
C LYS A 194 -17.04 12.09 -4.81
N HIS A 195 -16.76 12.59 -6.01
CA HIS A 195 -17.71 13.40 -6.79
C HIS A 195 -17.89 12.91 -8.23
N GLN A 196 -16.90 12.23 -8.82
CA GLN A 196 -16.96 11.84 -10.23
C GLN A 196 -16.58 10.36 -10.47
N ALA A 197 -17.19 9.75 -11.48
CA ALA A 197 -16.87 8.42 -12.00
C ALA A 197 -17.37 8.28 -13.45
N PRO A 198 -16.51 8.08 -14.48
CA PRO A 198 -15.05 7.93 -14.42
C PRO A 198 -14.31 9.16 -13.89
N LEU A 199 -13.04 8.97 -13.52
CA LEU A 199 -12.21 10.05 -12.98
C LEU A 199 -11.54 10.84 -14.12
N ASP A 200 -11.52 12.16 -13.96
CA ASP A 200 -10.62 13.07 -14.65
C ASP A 200 -9.39 13.38 -13.78
N VAL A 201 -8.34 13.92 -14.40
CA VAL A 201 -7.14 14.41 -13.74
C VAL A 201 -7.50 15.67 -12.95
N PRO A 202 -7.45 15.67 -11.60
CA PRO A 202 -7.91 16.80 -10.81
C PRO A 202 -7.10 18.09 -11.04
N GLN A 203 -5.88 17.95 -11.55
CA GLN A 203 -4.96 19.04 -11.85
C GLN A 203 -5.26 19.77 -13.15
N VAL A 204 -5.99 19.13 -14.08
CA VAL A 204 -6.26 19.68 -15.41
C VAL A 204 -7.69 19.33 -15.79
N ALA A 205 -8.60 20.30 -15.61
CA ALA A 205 -10.02 20.12 -15.84
C ALA A 205 -10.31 19.62 -17.26
N GLY A 206 -11.08 18.54 -17.37
CA GLY A 206 -11.49 17.92 -18.64
C GLY A 206 -10.46 16.96 -19.27
N GLU A 207 -9.30 16.73 -18.64
CA GLU A 207 -8.37 15.67 -19.06
C GLU A 207 -8.73 14.35 -18.35
N PRO A 208 -8.99 13.24 -19.08
CA PRO A 208 -9.37 11.97 -18.47
C PRO A 208 -8.22 11.34 -17.66
N LEU A 209 -8.53 10.70 -16.54
CA LEU A 209 -7.53 10.00 -15.72
C LEU A 209 -7.32 8.56 -16.24
N HIS A 210 -6.26 8.36 -17.02
CA HIS A 210 -5.76 7.04 -17.35
C HIS A 210 -4.77 6.56 -16.26
N TYR A 211 -5.26 5.89 -15.22
CA TYR A 211 -4.41 5.49 -14.07
C TYR A 211 -5.01 4.32 -13.26
N HIS A 212 -4.23 3.75 -12.34
CA HIS A 212 -4.75 2.80 -11.34
C HIS A 212 -5.31 3.56 -10.12
N TRP A 213 -6.62 3.73 -10.04
CA TRP A 213 -7.24 4.62 -9.06
C TRP A 213 -8.13 3.95 -8.01
N PHE A 214 -8.27 2.61 -8.00
CA PHE A 214 -9.20 1.93 -7.08
C PHE A 214 -8.85 2.15 -5.61
N GLY A 215 -7.55 2.22 -5.29
CA GLY A 215 -7.11 2.56 -3.93
C GLY A 215 -7.61 3.94 -3.48
N PHE A 216 -7.67 4.92 -4.39
CA PHE A 216 -8.13 6.27 -4.09
C PHE A 216 -9.65 6.37 -4.03
N ALA A 217 -10.36 5.61 -4.87
CA ALA A 217 -11.81 5.44 -4.76
C ALA A 217 -12.22 4.85 -3.39
N HIS A 218 -11.44 3.91 -2.85
CA HIS A 218 -11.64 3.44 -1.48
C HIS A 218 -11.42 4.55 -0.44
N LEU A 219 -10.41 5.40 -0.59
CA LEU A 219 -10.18 6.51 0.35
C LEU A 219 -11.32 7.54 0.29
N GLY A 220 -11.80 7.89 -0.90
CA GLY A 220 -12.98 8.73 -1.08
C GLY A 220 -14.24 8.10 -0.48
N SER A 221 -14.47 6.80 -0.74
CA SER A 221 -15.59 6.03 -0.16
C SER A 221 -15.53 6.01 1.36
N ALA A 222 -14.34 5.78 1.93
CA ALA A 222 -14.14 5.77 3.37
C ALA A 222 -14.48 7.13 3.99
N SER A 223 -14.10 8.25 3.36
CA SER A 223 -14.49 9.59 3.80
C SER A 223 -16.01 9.78 3.74
N LEU A 224 -16.64 9.46 2.61
CA LEU A 224 -18.10 9.60 2.42
C LEU A 224 -18.93 8.76 3.40
N VAL A 225 -18.55 7.50 3.61
CA VAL A 225 -19.32 6.57 4.46
C VAL A 225 -19.08 6.83 5.95
N SER A 226 -17.84 7.14 6.35
CA SER A 226 -17.51 7.39 7.76
C SER A 226 -17.85 8.81 8.23
N GLY A 227 -17.96 9.76 7.29
CA GLY A 227 -18.09 11.19 7.59
C GLY A 227 -16.81 11.80 8.19
N VAL A 228 -15.66 11.14 8.03
CA VAL A 228 -14.35 11.67 8.42
C VAL A 228 -13.74 12.44 7.25
N ASP A 229 -13.14 13.59 7.55
CA ASP A 229 -12.45 14.43 6.57
C ASP A 229 -11.36 13.65 5.80
N LEU A 230 -11.25 13.90 4.50
CA LEU A 230 -10.43 13.07 3.61
C LEU A 230 -8.93 13.12 3.94
N PRO A 231 -8.30 14.29 4.21
CA PRO A 231 -6.94 14.36 4.74
C PRO A 231 -6.71 13.49 5.98
N THR A 232 -7.66 13.43 6.92
CA THR A 232 -7.58 12.56 8.10
C THR A 232 -7.65 11.09 7.72
N VAL A 233 -8.58 10.70 6.84
CA VAL A 233 -8.64 9.32 6.32
C VAL A 233 -7.32 8.93 5.67
N PHE A 234 -6.79 9.77 4.79
CA PHE A 234 -5.61 9.50 3.99
C PHE A 234 -4.32 9.44 4.83
N LEU A 235 -4.06 10.48 5.64
CA LEU A 235 -2.78 10.69 6.35
C LEU A 235 -2.72 10.01 7.73
N ARG A 236 -3.85 9.54 8.25
CA ARG A 236 -3.92 8.91 9.58
C ARG A 236 -4.54 7.53 9.59
N LEU A 237 -5.72 7.35 9.00
CA LEU A 237 -6.55 6.18 9.33
C LEU A 237 -6.34 5.01 8.37
N ALA A 238 -6.36 5.27 7.06
CA ALA A 238 -6.41 4.22 6.05
C ALA A 238 -5.12 3.42 5.96
N VAL A 239 -3.96 4.08 5.90
CA VAL A 239 -2.67 3.38 5.75
C VAL A 239 -2.38 2.44 6.93
N PRO A 240 -2.43 2.87 8.21
CA PRO A 240 -2.25 1.96 9.33
C PRO A 240 -3.26 0.81 9.38
N ALA A 241 -4.53 1.08 9.03
CA ALA A 241 -5.57 0.05 8.99
C ALA A 241 -5.29 -0.99 7.90
N LEU A 242 -4.94 -0.55 6.68
CA LEU A 242 -4.59 -1.44 5.57
C LEU A 242 -3.31 -2.23 5.84
N CYS A 243 -2.30 -1.63 6.48
CA CYS A 243 -1.09 -2.35 6.90
C CYS A 243 -1.41 -3.42 7.95
N ALA A 244 -2.21 -3.09 8.98
CA ALA A 244 -2.63 -4.08 9.98
C ALA A 244 -3.42 -5.22 9.33
N LEU A 245 -4.32 -4.91 8.40
CA LEU A 245 -5.06 -5.92 7.64
C LEU A 245 -4.13 -6.77 6.77
N ALA A 246 -3.17 -6.18 6.06
CA ALA A 246 -2.20 -6.90 5.24
C ALA A 246 -1.30 -7.82 6.09
N VAL A 247 -0.89 -7.40 7.28
CA VAL A 247 -0.18 -8.25 8.27
C VAL A 247 -1.01 -9.47 8.66
N VAL A 248 -2.30 -9.27 8.97
CA VAL A 248 -3.19 -10.40 9.30
C VAL A 248 -3.39 -11.30 8.07
N LEU A 249 -3.59 -10.71 6.89
CA LEU A 249 -3.80 -11.44 5.63
C LEU A 249 -2.60 -12.33 5.27
N VAL A 250 -1.38 -11.81 5.31
CA VAL A 250 -0.20 -12.64 5.03
C VAL A 250 -0.02 -13.74 6.08
N ALA A 251 -0.38 -13.47 7.34
CA ALA A 251 -0.32 -14.47 8.39
C ALA A 251 -1.37 -15.60 8.20
N VAL A 252 -2.62 -15.27 7.85
CA VAL A 252 -3.66 -16.28 7.61
C VAL A 252 -3.45 -17.02 6.30
N VAL A 253 -3.07 -16.33 5.21
CA VAL A 253 -2.78 -16.94 3.91
C VAL A 253 -1.54 -17.82 4.01
N GLY A 254 -0.46 -17.35 4.65
CA GLY A 254 0.73 -18.16 4.88
C GLY A 254 0.45 -19.41 5.72
N TRP A 255 -0.42 -19.32 6.72
CA TRP A 255 -0.91 -20.50 7.46
C TRP A 255 -1.71 -21.42 6.53
N ARG A 256 -2.72 -20.91 5.82
CA ARG A 256 -3.60 -21.71 4.96
C ARG A 256 -2.84 -22.43 3.85
N VAL A 257 -1.91 -21.73 3.20
CA VAL A 257 -1.07 -22.27 2.12
C VAL A 257 -0.10 -23.31 2.67
N SER A 258 0.65 -23.02 3.72
CA SER A 258 1.64 -23.99 4.24
C SER A 258 1.05 -25.10 5.13
N ARG A 259 -0.20 -24.94 5.56
CA ARG A 259 -0.87 -25.70 6.63
C ARG A 259 -0.14 -25.63 7.98
N ARG A 260 0.71 -24.61 8.18
CA ARG A 260 1.51 -24.40 9.40
C ARG A 260 1.36 -22.95 9.91
N PRO A 261 0.85 -22.72 11.15
CA PRO A 261 0.53 -21.37 11.63
C PRO A 261 1.72 -20.42 11.60
N TYR A 262 2.89 -20.89 12.04
CA TYR A 262 4.08 -20.06 12.18
C TYR A 262 4.79 -19.72 10.86
N VAL A 263 4.44 -20.38 9.75
CA VAL A 263 4.89 -19.91 8.43
C VAL A 263 4.22 -18.58 8.10
N GLY A 264 2.94 -18.42 8.44
CA GLY A 264 2.25 -17.15 8.32
C GLY A 264 2.88 -16.03 9.15
N VAL A 265 3.20 -16.32 10.41
CA VAL A 265 3.90 -15.36 11.29
C VAL A 265 5.26 -14.97 10.70
N GLY A 266 6.06 -15.96 10.27
CA GLY A 266 7.35 -15.69 9.63
C GLY A 266 7.22 -14.83 8.38
N ALA A 267 6.20 -15.08 7.55
CA ALA A 267 5.94 -14.28 6.36
C ALA A 267 5.55 -12.83 6.70
N ALA A 268 4.72 -12.64 7.73
CA ALA A 268 4.37 -11.31 8.24
C ALA A 268 5.60 -10.55 8.75
N VAL A 269 6.48 -11.22 9.51
CA VAL A 269 7.74 -10.67 10.00
C VAL A 269 8.64 -10.24 8.83
N LEU A 270 8.85 -11.11 7.84
CA LEU A 270 9.71 -10.82 6.67
C LEU A 270 9.16 -9.69 5.79
N MET A 271 7.84 -9.54 5.73
CA MET A 271 7.18 -8.51 4.92
C MET A 271 7.21 -7.13 5.60
N PHE A 272 6.92 -7.08 6.91
CA PHE A 272 6.63 -5.82 7.61
C PHE A 272 7.65 -5.44 8.69
N THR A 273 8.45 -6.36 9.24
CA THR A 273 9.39 -6.03 10.33
C THR A 273 10.86 -6.15 9.93
N ILE A 274 11.15 -6.83 8.83
CA ILE A 274 12.49 -6.88 8.23
C ILE A 274 12.51 -5.88 7.07
N GLY A 275 13.35 -4.85 7.20
CA GLY A 275 13.55 -3.84 6.16
C GLY A 275 14.46 -4.34 5.04
N GLU A 276 14.77 -3.45 4.10
CA GLU A 276 15.84 -3.63 3.13
C GLU A 276 17.18 -3.84 3.84
N PHE A 277 18.05 -4.64 3.23
CA PHE A 277 19.41 -4.79 3.72
C PHE A 277 20.27 -3.61 3.25
N GLY A 278 20.80 -2.82 4.19
CA GLY A 278 21.62 -1.65 3.91
C GLY A 278 22.43 -1.17 5.13
N TYR A 279 23.40 -0.30 4.88
CA TYR A 279 24.26 0.36 5.88
C TYR A 279 24.60 1.80 5.42
N GLU A 280 23.70 2.47 4.72
CA GLU A 280 23.93 3.80 4.13
C GLU A 280 23.18 4.91 4.87
N ASN A 281 23.74 6.13 4.80
CA ASN A 281 23.25 7.34 5.48
C ASN A 281 22.04 7.98 4.81
N GLY A 282 21.02 7.17 4.50
CA GLY A 282 19.80 7.68 3.89
C GLY A 282 20.05 8.25 2.49
N ILE A 283 20.91 7.61 1.69
CA ILE A 283 20.81 7.72 0.23
C ILE A 283 19.39 7.34 -0.08
N ARG A 284 18.61 8.34 -0.44
CA ARG A 284 17.16 8.21 -0.47
C ARG A 284 16.88 7.13 -1.49
N GLN A 285 16.34 6.00 -1.01
CA GLN A 285 15.84 4.91 -1.84
C GLN A 285 16.91 4.16 -2.64
N LEU A 286 17.97 3.63 -2.02
CA LEU A 286 18.80 2.62 -2.69
C LEU A 286 17.91 1.41 -3.06
N PHE A 287 17.46 1.38 -4.32
CA PHE A 287 16.41 0.50 -4.86
C PHE A 287 15.00 0.65 -4.23
N GLY A 288 14.76 1.70 -3.43
CA GLY A 288 13.50 1.96 -2.70
C GLY A 288 13.39 1.28 -1.34
N THR A 289 12.85 1.97 -0.33
CA THR A 289 12.59 1.39 1.00
C THR A 289 11.13 0.91 1.12
N GLN A 290 10.86 -0.13 1.90
CA GLN A 290 9.51 -0.72 2.02
C GLN A 290 8.45 0.24 2.58
N VAL A 291 8.81 1.33 3.27
CA VAL A 291 7.80 2.14 3.97
C VAL A 291 7.89 3.63 3.68
N THR A 292 9.01 4.30 3.95
CA THR A 292 9.14 5.73 3.59
C THR A 292 8.88 5.95 2.10
N PHE A 293 9.23 4.99 1.24
CA PHE A 293 8.89 5.03 -0.18
C PHE A 293 7.60 4.29 -0.54
N ILE A 294 7.40 3.02 -0.14
CA ILE A 294 6.26 2.24 -0.64
C ILE A 294 4.95 2.47 0.13
N VAL A 295 4.96 2.36 1.45
CA VAL A 295 3.71 2.41 2.25
C VAL A 295 3.11 3.82 2.27
N TRP A 296 3.94 4.84 2.47
CA TRP A 296 3.50 6.24 2.48
C TRP A 296 3.60 6.87 1.10
N GLY A 297 4.68 6.63 0.36
CA GLY A 297 4.81 7.20 -0.98
C GLY A 297 3.87 6.58 -2.02
N SER A 298 3.25 5.43 -1.74
CA SER A 298 2.24 4.81 -2.61
C SER A 298 1.22 3.96 -1.82
N PRO A 299 0.23 4.58 -1.14
CA PRO A 299 -0.89 3.90 -0.48
C PRO A 299 -1.63 2.92 -1.39
N SER A 300 -1.64 3.13 -2.71
CA SER A 300 -2.20 2.19 -3.70
C SER A 300 -1.49 0.83 -3.68
N MET A 301 -0.19 0.77 -3.36
CA MET A 301 0.55 -0.49 -3.19
C MET A 301 0.12 -1.20 -1.91
N THR A 302 -0.04 -0.46 -0.81
CA THR A 302 -0.55 -1.00 0.46
C THR A 302 -1.95 -1.58 0.28
N TYR A 303 -2.85 -0.85 -0.39
CA TYR A 303 -4.17 -1.32 -0.80
C TYR A 303 -4.08 -2.57 -1.67
N SER A 304 -3.16 -2.60 -2.64
CA SER A 304 -2.98 -3.76 -3.51
C SER A 304 -2.54 -5.02 -2.77
N TRP A 305 -1.70 -4.93 -1.74
CA TRP A 305 -1.33 -6.10 -0.93
C TRP A 305 -2.53 -6.74 -0.23
N VAL A 306 -3.49 -5.93 0.22
CA VAL A 306 -4.73 -6.41 0.84
C VAL A 306 -5.58 -7.24 -0.13
N LEU A 307 -5.46 -7.04 -1.44
CA LEU A 307 -6.16 -7.84 -2.46
C LEU A 307 -5.29 -9.00 -2.99
N LEU A 308 -3.99 -8.75 -3.18
CA LEU A 308 -3.05 -9.72 -3.73
C LEU A 308 -2.82 -10.92 -2.79
N LEU A 309 -2.72 -10.69 -1.48
CA LEU A 309 -2.51 -11.77 -0.50
C LEU A 309 -3.69 -12.78 -0.48
N PRO A 310 -4.96 -12.35 -0.35
CA PRO A 310 -6.11 -13.23 -0.55
C PRO A 310 -6.11 -13.95 -1.90
N LEU A 311 -5.76 -13.24 -2.99
CA LEU A 311 -5.72 -13.80 -4.34
C LEU A 311 -4.74 -14.98 -4.40
N ILE A 312 -3.55 -14.84 -3.82
CA ILE A 312 -2.58 -15.95 -3.68
C ILE A 312 -3.23 -17.16 -2.98
N GLY A 313 -3.91 -16.94 -1.85
CA GLY A 313 -4.57 -18.01 -1.10
C GLY A 313 -5.69 -18.71 -1.87
N VAL A 314 -6.44 -17.98 -2.69
CA VAL A 314 -7.50 -18.54 -3.57
C VAL A 314 -6.90 -19.29 -4.74
N LEU A 315 -5.88 -18.74 -5.41
CA LEU A 315 -5.20 -19.37 -6.54
C LEU A 315 -4.49 -20.67 -6.13
N VAL A 316 -3.93 -20.74 -4.93
CA VAL A 316 -3.35 -22.00 -4.40
C VAL A 316 -4.41 -23.11 -4.30
N GLN A 317 -5.67 -22.80 -3.96
CA GLN A 317 -6.74 -23.80 -3.96
C GLN A 317 -7.05 -24.30 -5.38
N VAL A 318 -7.00 -23.42 -6.39
CA VAL A 318 -7.13 -23.82 -7.81
C VAL A 318 -5.99 -24.74 -8.22
N ILE A 319 -4.75 -24.37 -7.88
CA ILE A 319 -3.53 -25.13 -8.22
C ILE A 319 -3.53 -26.52 -7.55
N ARG A 320 -4.04 -26.62 -6.32
CA ARG A 320 -4.18 -27.90 -5.60
C ARG A 320 -5.30 -28.80 -6.13
N GLY A 321 -6.14 -28.31 -7.04
CA GLY A 321 -7.34 -29.02 -7.48
C GLY A 321 -8.46 -29.05 -6.43
N GLU A 322 -8.40 -28.13 -5.46
CA GLU A 322 -9.39 -28.00 -4.36
C GLU A 322 -10.50 -26.98 -4.71
N ALA A 323 -10.44 -26.36 -5.89
CA ALA A 323 -11.36 -25.31 -6.32
C ALA A 323 -12.82 -25.77 -6.36
N SER A 324 -13.67 -24.92 -5.77
CA SER A 324 -15.12 -24.96 -5.90
C SER A 324 -15.60 -23.85 -6.84
N ARG A 325 -16.89 -23.82 -7.18
CA ARG A 325 -17.48 -22.68 -7.92
C ARG A 325 -17.22 -21.35 -7.19
N GLY A 326 -17.39 -21.31 -5.87
CA GLY A 326 -17.12 -20.12 -5.07
C GLY A 326 -15.64 -19.72 -5.06
N THR A 327 -14.71 -20.67 -5.18
CA THR A 327 -13.27 -20.37 -5.36
C THR A 327 -13.02 -19.59 -6.64
N TRP A 328 -13.67 -19.95 -7.75
CA TRP A 328 -13.56 -19.23 -9.01
C TRP A 328 -14.18 -17.84 -8.95
N VAL A 329 -15.32 -17.68 -8.28
CA VAL A 329 -15.93 -16.37 -8.05
C VAL A 329 -15.01 -15.48 -7.21
N LEU A 330 -14.43 -16.00 -6.12
CA LEU A 330 -13.46 -15.26 -5.32
C LEU A 330 -12.21 -14.86 -6.13
N ALA A 331 -11.70 -15.75 -6.99
CA ALA A 331 -10.57 -15.44 -7.86
C ALA A 331 -10.91 -14.30 -8.83
N ALA A 332 -12.09 -14.36 -9.46
CA ALA A 332 -12.56 -13.32 -10.37
C ALA A 332 -12.74 -11.96 -9.66
N LEU A 333 -13.38 -11.96 -8.48
CA LEU A 333 -13.57 -10.74 -7.67
C LEU A 333 -12.23 -10.11 -7.27
N LEU A 334 -11.29 -10.91 -6.75
CA LEU A 334 -10.00 -10.39 -6.30
C LEU A 334 -9.13 -9.95 -7.48
N LEU A 335 -9.19 -10.63 -8.64
CA LEU A 335 -8.55 -10.17 -9.87
C LEU A 335 -9.15 -8.85 -10.34
N ALA A 336 -10.47 -8.73 -10.39
CA ALA A 336 -11.16 -7.50 -10.76
C ALA A 336 -10.79 -6.34 -9.82
N GLY A 337 -10.81 -6.53 -8.50
CA GLY A 337 -10.35 -5.51 -7.56
C GLY A 337 -8.87 -5.16 -7.70
N SER A 338 -8.04 -6.10 -8.17
CA SER A 338 -6.61 -5.87 -8.33
C SER A 338 -6.25 -5.06 -9.58
N THR A 339 -7.13 -4.95 -10.59
CA THR A 339 -6.83 -4.29 -11.88
C THR A 339 -6.48 -2.81 -11.70
N GLY A 340 -7.26 -2.10 -10.89
CA GLY A 340 -7.06 -0.69 -10.58
C GLY A 340 -6.39 -0.43 -9.24
N ALA A 341 -5.99 -1.47 -8.49
CA ALA A 341 -5.31 -1.30 -7.21
C ALA A 341 -3.84 -0.90 -7.41
N LYS A 342 -3.11 -1.64 -8.24
CA LYS A 342 -1.75 -1.32 -8.66
C LYS A 342 -1.42 -2.06 -9.96
N ALA A 343 -0.86 -1.35 -10.94
CA ALA A 343 -0.51 -1.91 -12.25
C ALA A 343 0.46 -3.10 -12.19
N SER A 344 1.22 -3.28 -11.10
CA SER A 344 2.23 -4.34 -10.97
C SER A 344 1.70 -5.69 -10.50
N SER A 345 0.53 -5.76 -9.86
CA SER A 345 0.08 -6.97 -9.15
C SER A 345 -0.39 -8.09 -10.07
N ILE A 346 -1.22 -7.77 -11.06
CA ILE A 346 -1.74 -8.77 -12.01
C ILE A 346 -0.64 -9.33 -12.91
N PRO A 347 0.29 -8.53 -13.50
CA PRO A 347 1.37 -9.06 -14.30
C PRO A 347 2.23 -10.09 -13.56
N VAL A 348 2.53 -9.83 -12.27
CA VAL A 348 3.29 -10.77 -11.43
C VAL A 348 2.50 -12.05 -11.16
N ALA A 349 1.22 -11.95 -10.82
CA ALA A 349 0.36 -13.11 -10.59
C ALA A 349 0.16 -13.95 -11.87
N ALA A 350 -0.03 -13.32 -13.03
CA ALA A 350 -0.15 -13.98 -14.32
C ALA A 350 1.16 -14.69 -14.71
N GLY A 351 2.32 -14.05 -14.53
CA GLY A 351 3.61 -14.69 -14.75
C GLY A 351 3.84 -15.90 -13.84
N ALA A 352 3.46 -15.80 -12.56
CA ALA A 352 3.52 -16.92 -11.61
C ALA A 352 2.64 -18.10 -12.05
N LEU A 353 1.42 -17.83 -12.52
CA LEU A 353 0.51 -18.85 -13.07
C LEU A 353 1.07 -19.47 -14.34
N GLY A 354 1.67 -18.67 -15.24
CA GLY A 354 2.32 -19.15 -16.46
C GLY A 354 3.48 -20.11 -16.18
N ILE A 355 4.39 -19.74 -15.26
CA ILE A 355 5.49 -20.61 -14.81
C ILE A 355 4.93 -21.91 -14.21
N THR A 356 3.88 -21.81 -13.38
CA THR A 356 3.25 -22.99 -12.76
C THR A 356 2.61 -23.90 -13.79
N ALA A 357 1.89 -23.34 -14.76
CA ALA A 357 1.26 -24.10 -15.84
C ALA A 357 2.31 -24.83 -16.68
N LEU A 358 3.41 -24.14 -17.04
CA LEU A 358 4.53 -24.73 -17.76
C LEU A 358 5.19 -25.87 -16.96
N ALA A 359 5.50 -25.64 -15.68
CA ALA A 359 6.12 -26.66 -14.83
C ALA A 359 5.22 -27.90 -14.66
N LEU A 360 3.91 -27.70 -14.49
CA LEU A 360 2.94 -28.79 -14.41
C LEU A 360 2.80 -29.54 -15.75
N PHE A 361 2.78 -28.82 -16.87
CA PHE A 361 2.74 -29.43 -18.19
C PHE A 361 3.99 -30.28 -18.45
N VAL A 362 5.18 -29.75 -18.17
CA VAL A 362 6.45 -30.48 -18.36
C VAL A 362 6.53 -31.70 -17.44
N SER A 363 6.16 -31.56 -16.17
CA SER A 363 6.26 -32.65 -15.18
C SER A 363 5.19 -33.73 -15.32
N ARG A 364 3.94 -33.36 -15.66
CA ARG A 364 2.81 -34.30 -15.76
C ARG A 364 2.45 -34.70 -17.18
N ARG A 365 3.02 -34.04 -18.19
CA ARG A 365 2.72 -34.21 -19.63
C ARG A 365 1.22 -34.08 -19.95
N ARG A 366 0.49 -33.29 -19.17
CA ARG A 366 -0.95 -33.01 -19.33
C ARG A 366 -1.20 -31.53 -19.10
N LEU A 367 -2.15 -30.98 -19.85
CA LEU A 367 -2.53 -29.57 -19.72
C LEU A 367 -3.20 -29.32 -18.36
N PRO A 368 -2.68 -28.41 -17.52
CA PRO A 368 -3.28 -28.09 -16.23
C PRO A 368 -4.43 -27.10 -16.42
N TRP A 369 -5.57 -27.56 -16.96
CA TRP A 369 -6.71 -26.73 -17.35
C TRP A 369 -7.19 -25.76 -16.26
N ALA A 370 -7.19 -26.16 -14.99
CA ALA A 370 -7.56 -25.26 -13.89
C ALA A 370 -6.55 -24.10 -13.73
N VAL A 371 -5.25 -24.35 -13.88
CA VAL A 371 -4.24 -23.29 -13.81
C VAL A 371 -4.31 -22.40 -15.06
N LEU A 372 -4.54 -22.99 -16.23
CA LEU A 372 -4.75 -22.25 -17.48
C LEU A 372 -6.01 -21.38 -17.43
N GLY A 373 -7.10 -21.86 -16.82
CA GLY A 373 -8.31 -21.07 -16.60
C GLY A 373 -8.06 -19.87 -15.67
N ALA A 374 -7.31 -20.07 -14.59
CA ALA A 374 -6.91 -18.97 -13.71
C ALA A 374 -5.98 -17.97 -14.41
N LEU A 375 -5.05 -18.46 -15.25
CA LEU A 375 -4.20 -17.61 -16.08
C LEU A 375 -5.04 -16.81 -17.08
N GLY A 376 -6.02 -17.44 -17.73
CA GLY A 376 -6.95 -16.77 -18.64
C GLY A 376 -7.74 -15.66 -17.95
N LEU A 377 -8.22 -15.88 -16.72
CA LEU A 377 -8.86 -14.83 -15.92
C LEU A 377 -7.90 -13.69 -15.58
N ALA A 378 -6.65 -14.01 -15.19
CA ALA A 378 -5.66 -12.98 -14.88
C ALA A 378 -5.28 -12.14 -16.12
N VAL A 379 -5.13 -12.78 -17.29
CA VAL A 379 -4.90 -12.09 -18.56
C VAL A 379 -6.10 -11.24 -18.95
N ALA A 380 -7.33 -11.76 -18.83
CA ALA A 380 -8.54 -10.99 -19.09
C ALA A 380 -8.64 -9.76 -18.18
N ALA A 381 -8.33 -9.91 -16.88
CA ALA A 381 -8.29 -8.80 -15.94
C ALA A 381 -7.21 -7.77 -16.31
N GLN A 382 -6.02 -8.21 -16.74
CA GLN A 382 -4.98 -7.30 -17.23
C GLN A 382 -5.41 -6.56 -18.50
N LEU A 383 -6.03 -7.26 -19.46
CA LEU A 383 -6.55 -6.64 -20.69
C LEU A 383 -7.64 -5.62 -20.38
N PHE A 384 -8.54 -5.93 -19.44
CA PHE A 384 -9.52 -4.97 -18.94
C PHE A 384 -8.84 -3.74 -18.33
N ALA A 385 -7.84 -3.93 -17.47
CA ALA A 385 -7.09 -2.81 -16.89
C ALA A 385 -6.49 -1.93 -17.98
N THR A 386 -5.77 -2.53 -18.94
CA THR A 386 -5.11 -1.83 -20.04
C THR A 386 -6.11 -1.08 -20.93
N ALA A 387 -7.25 -1.69 -21.27
CA ALA A 387 -8.22 -1.07 -22.16
C ALA A 387 -9.11 -0.02 -21.47
N VAL A 388 -9.56 -0.28 -20.23
CA VAL A 388 -10.58 0.54 -19.55
C VAL A 388 -9.97 1.54 -18.59
N LEU A 389 -8.93 1.17 -17.83
CA LEU A 389 -8.32 2.08 -16.85
C LEU A 389 -7.19 2.90 -17.44
N PHE A 390 -6.41 2.30 -18.34
CA PHE A 390 -5.25 2.95 -18.96
C PHE A 390 -5.50 3.42 -20.39
N ALA A 391 -6.61 3.04 -21.04
CA ALA A 391 -6.89 3.39 -22.44
C ALA A 391 -5.70 3.14 -23.41
N PHE A 392 -4.94 2.07 -23.16
CA PHE A 392 -3.69 1.72 -23.86
C PHE A 392 -2.53 2.73 -23.72
N GLU A 393 -2.63 3.70 -22.82
CA GLU A 393 -1.54 4.59 -22.47
C GLU A 393 -0.43 3.85 -21.72
N SER A 394 0.81 4.08 -22.15
CA SER A 394 1.98 3.39 -21.61
C SER A 394 2.51 4.01 -20.32
N HIS A 395 2.22 5.29 -20.08
CA HIS A 395 2.81 6.10 -19.00
C HIS A 395 4.35 6.00 -18.93
N GLY A 396 5.01 5.88 -20.07
CA GLY A 396 6.46 5.77 -20.16
C GLY A 396 7.04 4.41 -19.76
N VAL A 397 6.22 3.36 -19.61
CA VAL A 397 6.71 1.98 -19.51
C VAL A 397 7.40 1.61 -20.81
N THR A 398 8.69 1.28 -20.73
CA THR A 398 9.47 0.82 -21.89
C THR A 398 10.24 -0.46 -21.56
N VAL A 399 10.58 -1.25 -22.58
CA VAL A 399 11.47 -2.41 -22.42
C VAL A 399 12.90 -1.90 -22.51
N LYS A 400 13.57 -1.79 -21.36
CA LYS A 400 14.95 -1.32 -21.24
C LYS A 400 15.63 -2.09 -20.12
N ALA A 401 16.37 -3.12 -20.51
CA ALA A 401 17.01 -4.04 -19.57
C ALA A 401 17.99 -3.31 -18.64
N PHE A 402 17.93 -3.68 -17.36
CA PHE A 402 18.73 -3.19 -16.25
C PHE A 402 18.71 -1.67 -16.05
N SER A 403 17.67 -1.00 -16.53
CA SER A 403 17.50 0.46 -16.41
C SER A 403 17.58 0.96 -14.96
N GLY A 404 17.02 0.21 -14.00
CA GLY A 404 17.06 0.53 -12.58
C GLY A 404 18.42 0.32 -11.92
N LEU A 405 19.37 -0.33 -12.59
CA LEU A 405 20.74 -0.51 -12.11
C LEU A 405 21.72 0.46 -12.81
N ALA A 406 21.39 0.91 -14.03
CA ALA A 406 22.23 1.77 -14.84
C ALA A 406 22.79 3.02 -14.12
N PRO A 407 22.03 3.73 -13.25
CA PRO A 407 22.53 4.89 -12.52
C PRO A 407 23.73 4.61 -11.62
N TYR A 408 23.98 3.35 -11.25
CA TYR A 408 25.07 2.96 -10.35
C TYR A 408 26.28 2.38 -11.10
N THR A 409 26.38 2.57 -12.41
CA THR A 409 27.33 1.82 -13.23
C THR A 409 28.13 2.72 -14.18
N THR A 410 29.41 2.42 -14.32
CA THR A 410 30.35 3.08 -15.25
C THR A 410 31.20 2.08 -16.05
N GLY A 411 31.12 0.78 -15.73
CA GLY A 411 31.85 -0.30 -16.40
C GLY A 411 31.43 -1.70 -15.90
N ALA A 412 31.98 -2.75 -16.50
CA ALA A 412 31.54 -4.14 -16.27
C ALA A 412 31.56 -4.57 -14.78
N VAL A 413 32.58 -4.17 -14.01
CA VAL A 413 32.67 -4.49 -12.59
C VAL A 413 31.53 -3.83 -11.81
N SER A 414 31.25 -2.54 -12.04
CA SER A 414 30.15 -1.84 -11.37
C SER A 414 28.77 -2.42 -11.69
N TRP A 415 28.58 -3.00 -12.88
CA TRP A 415 27.35 -3.74 -13.21
C TRP A 415 27.15 -4.97 -12.32
N VAL A 416 28.21 -5.77 -12.14
CA VAL A 416 28.16 -6.94 -11.25
C VAL A 416 27.91 -6.50 -9.81
N LEU A 417 28.59 -5.45 -9.35
CA LEU A 417 28.40 -4.91 -8.00
C LEU A 417 26.98 -4.37 -7.79
N ALA A 418 26.41 -3.64 -8.76
CA ALA A 418 25.04 -3.14 -8.71
C ALA A 418 24.02 -4.27 -8.66
N PHE A 419 24.22 -5.33 -9.45
CA PHE A 419 23.35 -6.50 -9.44
C PHE A 419 23.44 -7.26 -8.10
N VAL A 420 24.64 -7.48 -7.57
CA VAL A 420 24.84 -8.10 -6.25
C VAL A 420 24.22 -7.24 -5.15
N ALA A 421 24.44 -5.93 -5.18
CA ALA A 421 23.84 -4.99 -4.23
C ALA A 421 22.30 -5.03 -4.30
N PHE A 422 21.71 -5.10 -5.50
CA PHE A 422 20.27 -5.28 -5.68
C PHE A 422 19.78 -6.59 -5.05
N LEU A 423 20.46 -7.72 -5.31
CA LEU A 423 20.08 -9.00 -4.72
C LEU A 423 20.18 -9.00 -3.19
N LEU A 424 21.24 -8.42 -2.64
CA LEU A 424 21.43 -8.28 -1.19
C LEU A 424 20.35 -7.37 -0.59
N ASN A 425 20.13 -6.18 -1.16
CA ASN A 425 19.18 -5.21 -0.64
C ASN A 425 17.72 -5.73 -0.68
N MET A 426 17.31 -6.27 -1.84
CA MET A 426 15.91 -6.62 -2.10
C MET A 426 15.58 -8.08 -1.82
N GLN A 427 16.48 -9.02 -2.12
CA GLN A 427 16.15 -10.45 -2.17
C GLN A 427 16.64 -11.24 -0.94
N LEU A 428 17.45 -10.66 -0.07
CA LEU A 428 18.03 -11.37 1.08
C LEU A 428 16.97 -11.91 2.06
N ARG A 429 15.86 -11.17 2.26
CA ARG A 429 14.70 -11.61 3.05
C ARG A 429 14.01 -12.85 2.47
N LEU A 430 14.32 -13.23 1.23
CA LEU A 430 13.81 -14.41 0.55
C LEU A 430 14.76 -15.62 0.64
N ALA A 431 15.87 -15.51 1.37
CA ALA A 431 16.89 -16.58 1.50
C ALA A 431 16.33 -17.91 2.05
N GLY A 432 15.20 -17.88 2.76
CA GLY A 432 14.52 -19.10 3.21
C GLY A 432 14.09 -20.02 2.07
N ILE A 433 13.88 -19.49 0.86
CA ILE A 433 13.58 -20.26 -0.34
C ILE A 433 14.70 -21.28 -0.64
N VAL A 434 15.97 -20.90 -0.43
CA VAL A 434 17.12 -21.80 -0.63
C VAL A 434 17.03 -23.02 0.30
N ALA A 435 16.66 -22.80 1.56
CA ALA A 435 16.48 -23.89 2.52
C ALA A 435 15.33 -24.81 2.13
N LEU A 436 14.23 -24.26 1.59
CA LEU A 436 13.12 -25.05 1.06
C LEU A 436 13.56 -25.90 -0.14
N LEU A 437 14.22 -25.29 -1.13
CA LEU A 437 14.75 -25.97 -2.32
C LEU A 437 15.69 -27.11 -1.95
N TRP A 438 16.61 -26.86 -1.01
CA TRP A 438 17.56 -27.86 -0.53
C TRP A 438 16.86 -29.02 0.21
N ARG A 439 15.97 -28.72 1.17
CA ARG A 439 15.24 -29.74 1.94
C ARG A 439 14.31 -30.57 1.07
N ARG A 440 13.73 -29.98 0.02
CA ARG A 440 12.87 -30.66 -0.95
C ARG A 440 13.66 -31.27 -2.11
N ARG A 441 14.99 -31.13 -2.17
CA ARG A 441 15.85 -31.61 -3.27
C ARG A 441 15.31 -31.18 -4.65
N LEU A 442 14.91 -29.91 -4.76
CA LEU A 442 14.28 -29.30 -5.95
C LEU A 442 12.93 -29.91 -6.39
N ARG A 443 12.36 -30.84 -5.60
CA ARG A 443 11.04 -31.43 -5.87
C ARG A 443 9.96 -30.60 -5.19
N LEU A 444 9.62 -29.49 -5.83
CA LEU A 444 8.61 -28.56 -5.34
C LEU A 444 7.19 -29.07 -5.58
N GLU A 445 6.30 -28.81 -4.64
CA GLU A 445 4.85 -28.96 -4.83
C GLU A 445 4.33 -27.84 -5.76
N PRO A 446 3.22 -28.05 -6.49
CA PRO A 446 2.69 -27.07 -7.44
C PRO A 446 2.50 -25.66 -6.88
N GLU A 447 1.99 -25.54 -5.65
CA GLU A 447 1.83 -24.27 -4.95
C GLU A 447 3.17 -23.60 -4.59
N GLN A 448 4.22 -24.38 -4.35
CA GLN A 448 5.56 -23.85 -4.08
C GLN A 448 6.21 -23.34 -5.37
N VAL A 449 5.96 -24.01 -6.51
CA VAL A 449 6.34 -23.51 -7.83
C VAL A 449 5.65 -22.19 -8.14
N PHE A 450 4.36 -22.06 -7.80
CA PHE A 450 3.62 -20.81 -7.97
C PHE A 450 4.18 -19.66 -7.13
N LEU A 451 4.43 -19.89 -5.84
CA LEU A 451 5.06 -18.88 -4.99
C LEU A 451 6.47 -18.51 -5.46
N LEU A 452 7.26 -19.49 -5.91
CA LEU A 452 8.59 -19.24 -6.47
C LEU A 452 8.50 -18.44 -7.77
N GLY A 453 7.56 -18.78 -8.65
CA GLY A 453 7.30 -18.07 -9.89
C GLY A 453 6.99 -16.60 -9.63
N GLY A 454 6.08 -16.30 -8.70
CA GLY A 454 5.79 -14.91 -8.30
C GLY A 454 7.00 -14.18 -7.73
N ALA A 455 7.79 -14.86 -6.88
CA ALA A 455 9.02 -14.31 -6.31
C ALA A 455 10.09 -13.97 -7.37
N VAL A 456 10.12 -14.68 -8.50
CA VAL A 456 11.07 -14.48 -9.59
C VAL A 456 10.56 -13.48 -10.63
N VAL A 457 9.27 -13.53 -10.99
CA VAL A 457 8.69 -12.70 -12.05
C VAL A 457 8.81 -11.21 -11.73
N GLY A 458 8.57 -10.80 -10.49
CA GLY A 458 8.67 -9.37 -10.12
C GLY A 458 10.05 -8.77 -10.38
N PRO A 459 11.13 -9.35 -9.82
CA PRO A 459 12.51 -8.93 -10.14
C PRO A 459 12.83 -8.99 -11.63
N VAL A 460 12.37 -10.00 -12.36
CA VAL A 460 12.57 -10.09 -13.81
C VAL A 460 11.90 -8.92 -14.54
N LEU A 461 10.65 -8.59 -14.21
CA LEU A 461 9.94 -7.45 -14.81
C LEU A 461 10.60 -6.11 -14.46
N TYR A 462 11.03 -5.94 -13.20
CA TYR A 462 11.80 -4.75 -12.79
C TYR A 462 13.08 -4.59 -13.61
N LEU A 463 13.84 -5.68 -13.77
CA LEU A 463 15.10 -5.66 -14.53
C LEU A 463 14.89 -5.62 -16.04
N ALA A 464 13.73 -5.98 -16.57
CA ALA A 464 13.46 -5.96 -18.02
C ALA A 464 12.87 -4.64 -18.52
N THR A 465 12.24 -3.86 -17.62
CA THR A 465 11.51 -2.64 -17.99
C THR A 465 12.13 -1.39 -17.38
N ALA A 466 11.77 -0.23 -17.92
CA ALA A 466 12.00 1.08 -17.33
C ALA A 466 10.68 1.82 -17.19
N HIS A 467 10.61 2.69 -16.18
CA HIS A 467 9.52 3.64 -15.99
C HIS A 467 10.08 4.93 -15.38
N PRO A 468 9.53 6.11 -15.71
CA PRO A 468 9.81 7.36 -15.00
C PRO A 468 9.78 7.18 -13.46
N GLY A 469 10.76 7.78 -12.78
CA GLY A 469 10.89 7.70 -11.32
C GLY A 469 11.24 6.31 -10.76
N SER A 470 11.73 5.38 -11.59
CA SER A 470 12.02 3.98 -11.19
C SER A 470 10.78 3.24 -10.67
N SER A 471 9.59 3.59 -11.16
CA SER A 471 8.33 2.98 -10.68
C SER A 471 8.18 1.51 -11.09
N ASN A 472 8.97 0.99 -12.02
CA ASN A 472 9.04 -0.45 -12.33
C ASN A 472 9.44 -1.29 -11.10
N GLN A 473 10.00 -0.69 -10.04
CA GLN A 473 10.29 -1.41 -8.79
C GLN A 473 9.04 -1.97 -8.09
N TYR A 474 7.84 -1.44 -8.37
CA TYR A 474 6.59 -1.97 -7.80
C TYR A 474 6.32 -3.43 -8.21
N PHE A 475 6.95 -3.94 -9.27
CA PHE A 475 6.93 -5.37 -9.61
C PHE A 475 7.63 -6.24 -8.54
N VAL A 476 8.76 -5.78 -8.00
CA VAL A 476 9.46 -6.45 -6.89
C VAL A 476 8.59 -6.46 -5.63
N ARG A 477 7.89 -5.35 -5.36
CA ARG A 477 7.01 -5.20 -4.19
C ARG A 477 5.79 -6.11 -4.24
N ALA A 478 5.22 -6.33 -5.43
CA ALA A 478 4.18 -7.33 -5.63
C ALA A 478 4.73 -8.75 -5.41
N ALA A 479 5.92 -9.05 -5.93
CA ALA A 479 6.58 -10.35 -5.78
C ALA A 479 6.89 -10.73 -4.33
N PHE A 480 7.15 -9.77 -3.44
CA PHE A 480 7.37 -10.06 -2.01
C PHE A 480 6.20 -10.79 -1.36
N ALA A 481 4.95 -10.50 -1.73
CA ALA A 481 3.78 -11.21 -1.20
C ALA A 481 3.85 -12.74 -1.44
N PHE A 482 4.47 -13.16 -2.54
CA PHE A 482 4.72 -14.57 -2.85
C PHE A 482 5.98 -15.09 -2.15
N GLY A 483 7.07 -14.34 -2.29
CA GLY A 483 8.40 -14.73 -1.82
C GLY A 483 8.46 -14.90 -0.30
N VAL A 484 7.86 -14.00 0.49
CA VAL A 484 7.96 -14.06 1.95
C VAL A 484 7.25 -15.30 2.53
N ILE A 485 6.15 -15.74 1.90
CA ILE A 485 5.44 -16.96 2.29
C ILE A 485 6.34 -18.19 2.04
N LEU A 486 6.97 -18.26 0.87
CA LEU A 486 7.85 -19.38 0.52
C LEU A 486 9.14 -19.37 1.36
N SER A 487 9.71 -18.20 1.60
CA SER A 487 10.89 -18.00 2.45
C SER A 487 10.62 -18.45 3.88
N ALA A 488 9.52 -17.99 4.48
CA ALA A 488 9.10 -18.40 5.82
C ALA A 488 8.81 -19.91 5.91
N TRP A 489 8.29 -20.51 4.83
CA TRP A 489 8.07 -21.96 4.77
C TRP A 489 9.41 -22.72 4.82
N GLY A 490 10.41 -22.29 4.06
CA GLY A 490 11.75 -22.86 4.11
C GLY A 490 12.44 -22.69 5.46
N TRP A 491 12.31 -21.51 6.07
CA TRP A 491 12.81 -21.25 7.42
C TRP A 491 12.15 -22.16 8.48
N ALA A 492 10.83 -22.36 8.40
CA ALA A 492 10.11 -23.26 9.29
C ALA A 492 10.51 -24.75 9.11
N LEU A 493 11.01 -25.14 7.94
CA LEU A 493 11.47 -26.52 7.69
C LEU A 493 12.84 -26.83 8.33
N VAL A 494 13.65 -25.81 8.63
CA VAL A 494 14.99 -26.02 9.23
C VAL A 494 15.00 -25.92 10.75
N GLY A 495 13.85 -25.63 11.39
CA GLY A 495 13.69 -25.71 12.85
C GLY A 495 14.47 -24.66 13.63
N ALA A 496 14.58 -23.43 13.10
CA ALA A 496 15.31 -22.34 13.73
C ALA A 496 14.64 -21.81 15.01
N ARG A 497 15.44 -21.25 15.93
CA ARG A 497 14.96 -20.69 17.20
C ARG A 497 14.69 -19.19 17.09
N VAL A 498 13.45 -18.79 17.34
CA VAL A 498 12.97 -17.39 17.30
C VAL A 498 13.78 -16.47 18.24
N ALA A 499 14.19 -16.97 19.41
CA ALA A 499 14.97 -16.18 20.38
C ALA A 499 16.32 -15.69 19.81
N PHE A 500 16.98 -16.50 18.97
CA PHE A 500 18.22 -16.08 18.29
C PHE A 500 17.95 -14.97 17.27
N ALA A 501 16.85 -15.08 16.51
CA ALA A 501 16.46 -14.07 15.52
C ALA A 501 16.26 -12.70 16.18
N ILE A 502 15.55 -12.66 17.31
CA ILE A 502 15.29 -11.42 18.06
C ILE A 502 16.59 -10.83 18.61
N GLY A 503 17.40 -11.64 19.32
CA GLY A 503 18.64 -11.16 19.92
C GLY A 503 19.65 -10.66 18.88
N PHE A 504 19.81 -11.39 17.77
CA PHE A 504 20.73 -11.01 16.70
C PHE A 504 20.23 -9.78 15.94
N GLY A 505 18.94 -9.70 15.59
CA GLY A 505 18.36 -8.50 14.98
C GLY A 505 18.54 -7.26 15.86
N ALA A 506 18.26 -7.37 17.16
CA ALA A 506 18.46 -6.27 18.11
C ALA A 506 19.93 -5.83 18.22
N LEU A 507 20.87 -6.79 18.24
CA LEU A 507 22.30 -6.50 18.21
C LEU A 507 22.70 -5.74 16.94
N LEU A 508 22.24 -6.20 15.76
CA LEU A 508 22.53 -5.50 14.50
C LEU A 508 21.99 -4.08 14.53
N CYS A 509 20.75 -3.87 14.99
CA CYS A 509 20.17 -2.52 15.13
C CYS A 509 21.03 -1.66 16.06
N ALA A 510 21.44 -2.18 17.22
CA ALA A 510 22.28 -1.45 18.16
C ALA A 510 23.64 -1.08 17.56
N VAL A 511 24.28 -2.00 16.84
CA VAL A 511 25.57 -1.74 16.16
C VAL A 511 25.41 -0.63 15.12
N GLN A 512 24.40 -0.68 14.25
CA GLN A 512 24.21 0.36 13.23
C GLN A 512 23.86 1.73 13.84
N LEU A 513 23.08 1.75 14.93
CA LEU A 513 22.76 2.99 15.65
C LEU A 513 24.01 3.61 16.31
N ILE A 514 24.89 2.80 16.90
CA ILE A 514 26.11 3.28 17.57
C ILE A 514 27.17 3.71 16.57
N ALA A 515 27.43 2.87 15.55
CA ALA A 515 28.45 3.14 14.56
C ALA A 515 28.05 4.27 13.59
N GLY A 516 26.75 4.57 13.52
CA GLY A 516 26.19 5.55 12.59
C GLY A 516 26.17 5.03 11.15
N PRO A 517 25.24 5.49 10.32
CA PRO A 517 25.20 5.07 8.93
C PRO A 517 26.33 5.71 8.12
N ALA A 518 26.83 5.01 7.10
CA ALA A 518 27.96 5.49 6.30
C ALA A 518 27.56 6.67 5.39
N THR A 519 28.33 7.76 5.45
CA THR A 519 28.25 8.86 4.47
C THR A 519 28.76 8.39 3.11
N VAL A 520 28.13 8.88 2.04
CA VAL A 520 28.44 8.51 0.66
C VAL A 520 28.43 9.73 -0.26
N THR A 521 29.10 9.61 -1.39
CA THR A 521 29.02 10.56 -2.50
C THR A 521 28.32 9.89 -3.69
N TRP A 522 27.85 10.67 -4.66
CA TRP A 522 27.36 10.14 -5.95
C TRP A 522 28.45 10.05 -7.01
N ASP A 523 29.67 10.47 -6.65
CA ASP A 523 30.85 10.39 -7.50
C ASP A 523 31.91 9.53 -6.79
N PRO A 524 32.30 8.37 -7.37
CA PRO A 524 31.76 7.77 -8.60
C PRO A 524 30.34 7.20 -8.40
N PRO A 525 29.55 6.96 -9.49
CA PRO A 525 28.14 6.56 -9.41
C PRO A 525 27.82 5.30 -8.61
N TYR A 526 28.79 4.42 -8.38
CA TYR A 526 28.65 3.18 -7.62
C TYR A 526 28.99 3.32 -6.13
N ASP A 527 29.47 4.49 -5.68
CA ASP A 527 29.79 4.75 -4.27
C ASP A 527 28.60 4.49 -3.31
N PRO A 528 27.33 4.79 -3.68
CA PRO A 528 26.15 4.38 -2.92
C PRO A 528 26.07 2.90 -2.54
N LEU A 529 26.69 2.02 -3.33
CA LEU A 529 26.65 0.57 -3.13
C LEU A 529 27.69 0.08 -2.11
N ARG A 530 28.77 0.84 -1.88
CA ARG A 530 29.92 0.38 -1.11
C ARG A 530 29.60 0.07 0.35
N PRO A 531 28.89 0.92 1.11
CA PRO A 531 28.58 0.61 2.51
C PRO A 531 27.80 -0.69 2.67
N LEU A 532 26.81 -0.91 1.80
CA LEU A 532 26.02 -2.13 1.76
C LEU A 532 26.91 -3.35 1.49
N LEU A 533 27.80 -3.28 0.51
CA LEU A 533 28.69 -4.38 0.14
C LEU A 533 29.73 -4.69 1.24
N TYR A 534 30.29 -3.67 1.89
CA TYR A 534 31.20 -3.87 3.02
C TYR A 534 30.49 -4.47 4.23
N TRP A 535 29.27 -4.00 4.52
CA TRP A 535 28.45 -4.56 5.58
C TRP A 535 28.10 -6.03 5.32
N ALA A 536 27.75 -6.37 4.08
CA ALA A 536 27.51 -7.75 3.66
C ALA A 536 28.76 -8.63 3.85
N LEU A 537 29.94 -8.13 3.45
CA LEU A 537 31.20 -8.83 3.61
C LEU A 537 31.54 -9.06 5.08
N ALA A 538 31.39 -8.04 5.93
CA ALA A 538 31.63 -8.16 7.36
C ALA A 538 30.74 -9.22 8.02
N LEU A 539 29.43 -9.22 7.71
CA LEU A 539 28.50 -10.23 8.21
C LEU A 539 28.83 -11.63 7.68
N ALA A 540 29.21 -11.75 6.40
CA ALA A 540 29.61 -13.02 5.81
C ALA A 540 30.85 -13.61 6.52
N LEU A 541 31.84 -12.77 6.85
CA LEU A 541 33.02 -13.19 7.61
C LEU A 541 32.67 -13.63 9.04
N VAL A 542 31.83 -12.86 9.75
CA VAL A 542 31.34 -13.23 11.10
C VAL A 542 30.64 -14.59 11.05
N PHE A 543 29.75 -14.78 10.07
CA PHE A 543 29.08 -16.05 9.89
C PHE A 543 30.07 -17.18 9.57
N ALA A 544 31.02 -16.99 8.64
CA ALA A 544 32.02 -18.00 8.33
C ALA A 544 32.81 -18.45 9.57
N LEU A 545 33.23 -17.51 10.42
CA LEU A 545 33.92 -17.80 11.68
C LEU A 545 33.04 -18.57 12.67
N LEU A 546 31.79 -18.14 12.87
CA LEU A 546 30.83 -18.85 13.72
C LEU A 546 30.58 -20.29 13.21
N GLY A 547 30.57 -20.49 11.89
CA GLY A 547 30.40 -21.79 11.26
C GLY A 547 31.56 -22.75 11.49
N LEU A 548 32.79 -22.23 11.51
CA LEU A 548 33.98 -23.00 11.86
C LEU A 548 33.97 -23.43 13.34
N LEU A 549 33.49 -22.57 14.23
CA LEU A 549 33.46 -22.82 15.68
C LEU A 549 32.31 -23.76 16.11
N TRP A 550 31.15 -23.75 15.43
CA TRP A 550 29.94 -24.47 15.86
C TRP A 550 29.54 -25.57 14.87
N ARG A 551 30.25 -26.70 14.91
CA ARG A 551 29.98 -27.87 14.04
C ARG A 551 28.62 -28.52 14.39
N GLY A 552 27.75 -28.67 13.39
CA GLY A 552 26.53 -29.50 13.45
C GLY A 552 25.19 -28.78 13.66
N ARG A 553 25.17 -27.47 14.02
CA ARG A 553 23.93 -26.67 14.15
C ARG A 553 23.95 -25.33 13.40
N PHE A 554 24.97 -25.12 12.57
CA PHE A 554 25.25 -23.82 11.96
C PHE A 554 24.23 -23.40 10.87
N GLY A 555 23.71 -24.32 10.06
CA GLY A 555 22.82 -23.99 8.93
C GLY A 555 21.56 -23.19 9.29
N PRO A 556 20.73 -23.63 10.25
CA PRO A 556 19.56 -22.88 10.68
C PRO A 556 19.88 -21.52 11.33
N ILE A 557 21.01 -21.44 12.06
CA ILE A 557 21.49 -20.21 12.70
C ILE A 557 21.93 -19.20 11.63
N LEU A 558 22.74 -19.65 10.66
CA LEU A 558 23.17 -18.87 9.50
C LEU A 558 21.97 -18.33 8.72
N LEU A 559 21.03 -19.20 8.35
CA LEU A 559 19.84 -18.78 7.63
C LEU A 559 19.04 -17.73 8.41
N THR A 560 18.89 -17.93 9.72
CA THR A 560 18.18 -16.97 10.57
C THR A 560 18.91 -15.63 10.61
N GLY A 561 20.24 -15.65 10.76
CA GLY A 561 21.07 -14.44 10.73
C GLY A 561 20.96 -13.69 9.41
N VAL A 562 20.97 -14.40 8.28
CA VAL A 562 20.77 -13.84 6.94
C VAL A 562 19.38 -13.21 6.79
N LEU A 563 18.32 -13.91 7.23
CA LEU A 563 16.95 -13.41 7.13
C LEU A 563 16.70 -12.16 7.96
N VAL A 564 17.36 -12.01 9.12
CA VAL A 564 17.23 -10.82 9.97
C VAL A 564 18.32 -9.77 9.70
N ALA A 565 19.19 -9.97 8.71
CA ALA A 565 20.24 -9.01 8.40
C ALA A 565 19.70 -7.64 7.95
N GLY A 566 18.49 -7.60 7.40
CA GLY A 566 17.74 -6.37 7.09
C GLY A 566 16.91 -5.81 8.24
N ALA A 567 16.93 -6.41 9.44
CA ALA A 567 16.20 -5.89 10.60
C ALA A 567 16.55 -4.43 10.95
N PRO A 568 17.83 -3.99 10.86
CA PRO A 568 18.16 -2.58 11.07
C PRO A 568 17.49 -1.63 10.08
N GLY A 569 17.13 -2.08 8.87
CA GLY A 569 16.63 -1.22 7.80
C GLY A 569 15.46 -0.33 8.23
N LEU A 570 14.47 -0.86 8.94
CA LEU A 570 13.34 -0.05 9.45
C LEU A 570 13.77 0.93 10.55
N VAL A 571 14.67 0.51 11.44
CA VAL A 571 15.15 1.38 12.52
C VAL A 571 15.97 2.54 11.94
N MET A 572 16.82 2.25 10.96
CA MET A 572 17.65 3.25 10.28
C MET A 572 16.81 4.19 9.41
N ASP A 573 15.77 3.67 8.76
CA ASP A 573 14.82 4.49 8.00
C ASP A 573 14.02 5.44 8.92
N ALA A 574 13.54 4.95 10.06
CA ALA A 574 12.92 5.78 11.09
C ALA A 574 13.91 6.82 11.66
N ALA A 575 15.17 6.44 11.88
CA ALA A 575 16.25 7.32 12.31
C ALA A 575 16.55 8.43 11.28
N ALA A 576 16.63 8.08 10.00
CA ALA A 576 16.85 9.01 8.89
C ALA A 576 15.74 10.04 8.79
N ALA A 577 14.51 9.62 9.07
CA ALA A 577 13.34 10.48 9.09
C ALA A 577 13.37 11.56 10.20
N HIS A 578 14.23 11.47 11.23
CA HIS A 578 14.46 12.59 12.17
C HIS A 578 15.34 13.71 11.59
N ARG A 579 16.09 13.45 10.52
CA ARG A 579 16.95 14.45 9.88
C ARG A 579 16.21 15.31 8.85
N TYR A 580 15.05 14.85 8.39
CA TYR A 580 14.24 15.52 7.37
C TYR A 580 12.85 15.83 7.93
N PRO A 581 12.37 17.08 7.87
CA PRO A 581 11.17 17.53 8.57
C PRO A 581 9.88 16.79 8.16
N ASN A 582 9.85 16.12 7.01
CA ASN A 582 8.69 15.39 6.47
C ASN A 582 8.76 13.84 6.63
N GLY A 583 9.77 13.31 7.32
CA GLY A 583 9.90 11.87 7.52
C GLY A 583 10.65 11.09 6.43
N GLY A 584 11.50 11.75 5.65
CA GLY A 584 12.55 11.09 4.85
C GLY A 584 12.21 10.70 3.40
N ALA A 585 10.96 10.84 2.95
CA ALA A 585 10.58 10.66 1.55
C ALA A 585 11.08 11.83 0.66
N TYR A 586 11.45 11.55 -0.59
CA TYR A 586 11.95 12.53 -1.58
C TYR A 586 11.35 12.27 -2.97
N ALA A 587 11.00 13.31 -3.74
CA ALA A 587 11.16 14.74 -3.47
C ALA A 587 10.06 15.33 -2.57
N VAL A 588 10.35 16.46 -1.92
CA VAL A 588 9.41 17.18 -1.05
C VAL A 588 9.05 18.52 -1.69
N THR A 589 7.82 18.97 -1.46
CA THR A 589 7.37 20.30 -1.88
C THR A 589 6.95 21.10 -0.66
N ALA A 590 7.18 22.42 -0.71
CA ALA A 590 6.73 23.35 0.32
C ALA A 590 5.19 23.37 0.34
N LEU A 591 4.64 23.17 1.54
CA LEU A 591 3.21 23.19 1.78
C LEU A 591 2.92 23.99 3.05
N PRO A 592 3.04 25.33 2.98
CA PRO A 592 2.76 26.22 4.08
C PRO A 592 1.29 26.13 4.54
N ALA A 593 1.05 26.44 5.82
CA ALA A 593 -0.29 26.52 6.39
C ALA A 593 -1.19 27.52 5.63
N SER A 594 -0.65 28.67 5.22
CA SER A 594 -1.38 29.68 4.45
C SER A 594 -2.00 29.16 3.13
N ARG A 595 -1.30 28.28 2.38
CA ARG A 595 -1.86 27.62 1.18
C ARG A 595 -3.02 26.70 1.54
N VAL A 596 -2.84 25.87 2.57
CA VAL A 596 -3.88 24.92 2.96
C VAL A 596 -5.09 25.62 3.56
N GLU A 597 -4.90 26.69 4.32
CA GLU A 597 -5.99 27.53 4.83
C GLU A 597 -6.86 28.07 3.68
N ALA A 598 -6.25 28.65 2.65
CA ALA A 598 -6.97 29.15 1.48
C ALA A 598 -7.70 28.02 0.72
N ALA A 599 -7.04 26.88 0.51
CA ALA A 599 -7.66 25.73 -0.15
C ALA A 599 -8.84 25.15 0.64
N ARG A 600 -8.72 25.06 1.98
CA ARG A 600 -9.81 24.60 2.85
C ARG A 600 -10.95 25.61 2.92
N TRP A 601 -10.65 26.91 2.87
CA TRP A 601 -11.70 27.92 2.73
C TRP A 601 -12.48 27.70 1.42
N VAL A 602 -11.80 27.48 0.29
CA VAL A 602 -12.48 27.17 -0.98
C VAL A 602 -13.27 25.86 -0.89
N HIS A 603 -12.72 24.81 -0.27
CA HIS A 603 -13.42 23.54 -0.05
C HIS A 603 -14.78 23.73 0.65
N ASP A 604 -14.83 24.58 1.68
CA ASP A 604 -16.02 24.81 2.50
C ASP A 604 -17.04 25.77 1.85
N HIS A 605 -16.63 26.53 0.82
CA HIS A 605 -17.44 27.59 0.19
C HIS A 605 -17.73 27.37 -1.31
N SER A 606 -17.32 26.23 -1.88
CA SER A 606 -17.52 25.89 -3.30
C SER A 606 -18.40 24.66 -3.48
N ASP A 607 -19.10 24.60 -4.62
CA ASP A 607 -19.81 23.38 -5.02
C ASP A 607 -18.79 22.31 -5.48
N PRO A 608 -19.00 21.00 -5.24
CA PRO A 608 -18.14 19.94 -5.74
C PRO A 608 -17.80 20.00 -7.24
N ASP A 609 -18.71 20.53 -8.06
CA ASP A 609 -18.55 20.64 -9.51
C ASP A 609 -17.84 21.95 -9.95
N ASP A 610 -17.53 22.86 -9.01
CA ASP A 610 -16.82 24.10 -9.31
C ASP A 610 -15.38 23.82 -9.76
N VAL A 611 -14.92 24.54 -10.79
CA VAL A 611 -13.50 24.55 -11.19
C VAL A 611 -12.77 25.73 -10.53
N VAL A 612 -11.54 25.49 -10.10
CA VAL A 612 -10.66 26.50 -9.50
C VAL A 612 -9.52 26.83 -10.48
N ALA A 613 -9.12 28.09 -10.61
CA ALA A 613 -7.93 28.48 -11.34
C ALA A 613 -6.86 29.02 -10.38
N THR A 614 -5.58 28.87 -10.74
CA THR A 614 -4.45 29.29 -9.90
C THR A 614 -3.30 29.81 -10.72
N ASN A 615 -2.45 30.65 -10.11
CA ASN A 615 -1.19 31.07 -10.70
C ASN A 615 0.00 30.15 -10.29
N ALA A 616 -0.23 29.17 -9.42
CA ALA A 616 0.81 28.33 -8.81
C ALA A 616 0.93 26.95 -9.49
N HIS A 617 1.52 26.93 -10.68
CA HIS A 617 1.62 25.72 -11.53
C HIS A 617 2.78 24.77 -11.21
N CYS A 618 3.90 25.32 -10.72
CA CYS A 618 5.17 24.62 -10.57
C CYS A 618 5.54 24.49 -9.09
N VAL A 619 6.34 23.47 -8.74
CA VAL A 619 7.09 23.50 -7.47
C VAL A 619 7.97 24.75 -7.53
N LEU A 620 7.91 25.63 -6.51
CA LEU A 620 8.57 26.95 -6.51
C LEU A 620 10.00 26.83 -7.09
N PRO A 621 10.35 27.59 -8.14
CA PRO A 621 11.56 27.33 -8.90
C PRO A 621 12.82 27.64 -8.08
N GLU A 622 13.85 26.78 -8.20
CA GLU A 622 15.22 27.13 -7.78
C GLU A 622 15.89 28.08 -8.81
N GLU A 623 15.42 28.10 -10.08
CA GLU A 623 15.95 28.95 -11.16
C GLU A 623 14.85 29.58 -12.05
N PRO A 624 14.99 30.84 -12.49
CA PRO A 624 14.04 31.48 -13.40
C PRO A 624 13.87 30.72 -14.73
N GLY A 625 12.63 30.43 -15.12
CA GLY A 625 12.30 29.83 -16.43
C GLY A 625 12.23 28.30 -16.48
N VAL A 626 12.54 27.60 -15.37
CA VAL A 626 12.39 26.15 -15.27
C VAL A 626 11.14 25.83 -14.43
N CYS A 627 10.15 25.17 -15.03
CA CYS A 627 8.94 24.72 -14.32
C CYS A 627 9.03 23.22 -14.02
N ASP A 628 9.11 22.85 -12.75
CA ASP A 628 8.81 21.49 -12.31
C ASP A 628 7.29 21.37 -12.07
N ALA A 629 6.55 20.83 -13.05
CA ALA A 629 5.09 20.80 -13.08
C ALA A 629 4.47 19.72 -12.17
N ARG A 630 5.04 19.50 -10.97
CA ARG A 630 4.55 18.55 -9.96
C ARG A 630 3.92 19.24 -8.74
N SER A 631 3.33 20.41 -8.93
CA SER A 631 2.57 21.11 -7.88
C SER A 631 1.10 20.70 -7.91
N PHE A 632 0.64 19.98 -6.88
CA PHE A 632 -0.72 19.41 -6.85
C PHE A 632 -1.50 19.80 -5.60
N TRP A 633 -1.10 20.88 -4.92
CA TRP A 633 -1.63 21.21 -3.60
C TRP A 633 -3.06 21.73 -3.66
N LEU A 634 -3.44 22.47 -4.72
CA LEU A 634 -4.73 23.14 -4.73
C LEU A 634 -5.84 22.12 -4.93
N SER A 635 -5.77 21.26 -5.96
CA SER A 635 -6.74 20.18 -6.16
C SER A 635 -6.81 19.23 -4.97
N ALA A 636 -5.68 18.96 -4.32
CA ALA A 636 -5.62 18.07 -3.16
C ALA A 636 -6.42 18.57 -1.95
N TYR A 637 -6.27 19.85 -1.60
CA TYR A 637 -6.87 20.41 -0.38
C TYR A 637 -8.20 21.11 -0.61
N THR A 638 -8.48 21.57 -1.84
CA THR A 638 -9.83 22.01 -2.22
C THR A 638 -10.77 20.83 -2.47
N GLU A 639 -10.22 19.68 -2.89
CA GLU A 639 -10.99 18.54 -3.40
C GLU A 639 -11.90 18.98 -4.57
N ARG A 640 -11.39 19.87 -5.43
CA ARG A 640 -12.02 20.37 -6.64
C ARG A 640 -11.11 20.17 -7.85
N SER A 641 -11.72 20.17 -9.03
CA SER A 641 -10.97 20.23 -10.28
C SER A 641 -10.31 21.60 -10.43
N VAL A 642 -9.05 21.60 -10.84
CA VAL A 642 -8.28 22.81 -11.14
C VAL A 642 -8.18 22.95 -12.65
N LEU A 643 -8.35 24.16 -13.17
CA LEU A 643 -8.29 24.43 -14.61
C LEU A 643 -6.96 23.94 -15.19
N VAL A 644 -5.86 24.44 -14.63
CA VAL A 644 -4.50 23.95 -14.84
C VAL A 644 -3.70 24.20 -13.56
N GLU A 645 -3.17 23.13 -12.98
CA GLU A 645 -2.00 23.12 -12.10
C GLU A 645 -1.17 21.86 -12.43
N GLY A 646 0.00 21.69 -11.80
CA GLY A 646 0.95 20.60 -12.00
C GLY A 646 0.54 19.48 -12.97
N TRP A 647 0.88 19.64 -14.25
CA TRP A 647 0.44 18.74 -15.32
C TRP A 647 1.37 17.55 -15.56
N ALA A 648 2.48 17.42 -14.83
CA ALA A 648 3.52 16.41 -15.10
C ALA A 648 3.00 14.96 -15.06
N PHE A 649 1.92 14.71 -14.34
CA PHE A 649 1.30 13.38 -14.22
C PHE A 649 0.05 13.17 -15.09
N ALA A 650 -0.34 14.17 -15.90
CA ALA A 650 -1.39 14.00 -16.89
C ALA A 650 -0.97 12.94 -17.94
N PRO A 651 -1.89 12.11 -18.46
CA PRO A 651 -1.55 11.04 -19.40
C PRO A 651 -0.72 11.51 -20.60
N ARG A 652 -1.01 12.69 -21.16
CA ARG A 652 -0.26 13.29 -22.28
C ARG A 652 1.20 13.63 -21.95
N MET A 653 1.52 13.81 -20.68
CA MET A 653 2.82 14.30 -20.21
C MET A 653 3.71 13.19 -19.70
N VAL A 654 3.12 12.14 -19.11
CA VAL A 654 3.90 11.07 -18.49
C VAL A 654 4.63 10.25 -19.56
N GLY A 655 5.97 10.22 -19.46
CA GLY A 655 6.83 9.46 -20.36
C GLY A 655 7.48 10.28 -21.47
N LEU A 656 7.17 11.59 -21.55
CA LEU A 656 7.86 12.51 -22.43
C LEU A 656 9.35 12.71 -22.02
N PRO A 657 10.24 13.08 -22.96
CA PRO A 657 11.69 13.11 -22.73
C PRO A 657 12.17 14.05 -21.61
N TYR A 658 11.58 15.25 -21.49
CA TYR A 658 11.91 16.22 -20.44
C TYR A 658 11.12 15.97 -19.15
N GLY A 659 10.30 14.92 -19.09
CA GLY A 659 9.59 14.47 -17.88
C GLY A 659 8.79 15.59 -17.20
N PRO A 660 9.00 15.87 -15.90
CA PRO A 660 8.22 16.88 -15.19
C PRO A 660 8.52 18.33 -15.62
N TRP A 661 9.54 18.55 -16.45
CA TRP A 661 9.91 19.86 -16.98
C TRP A 661 9.33 20.16 -18.36
N GLU A 662 8.55 19.25 -18.92
CA GLU A 662 7.85 19.49 -20.19
C GLU A 662 6.85 20.64 -20.05
N PRO A 663 6.78 21.56 -21.03
CA PRO A 663 5.79 22.64 -21.02
C PRO A 663 4.38 22.07 -21.14
N PHE A 664 3.39 22.79 -20.61
CA PHE A 664 1.99 22.42 -20.77
C PHE A 664 1.61 22.34 -22.25
N TRP A 665 0.90 21.30 -22.65
CA TRP A 665 0.62 21.00 -24.05
C TRP A 665 -0.34 22.01 -24.71
N ASP A 666 -1.13 22.74 -23.92
CA ASP A 666 -2.06 23.77 -24.39
C ASP A 666 -1.62 25.16 -23.88
N PRO A 667 -0.66 25.80 -24.57
CA PRO A 667 -0.12 27.09 -24.14
C PRO A 667 -1.18 28.21 -24.16
N GLU A 668 -2.23 28.10 -24.98
CA GLU A 668 -3.30 29.10 -25.04
C GLU A 668 -4.18 29.04 -23.78
N LEU A 669 -4.53 27.85 -23.32
CA LEU A 669 -5.26 27.69 -22.07
C LEU A 669 -4.45 28.17 -20.85
N LEU A 670 -3.15 27.86 -20.81
CA LEU A 670 -2.28 28.35 -19.75
C LEU A 670 -2.15 29.87 -19.77
N ALA A 671 -2.00 30.47 -20.95
CA ALA A 671 -1.97 31.92 -21.09
C ALA A 671 -3.30 32.58 -20.68
N LEU A 672 -4.44 31.98 -21.01
CA LEU A 672 -5.77 32.44 -20.58
C LEU A 672 -5.91 32.38 -19.06
N ASN A 673 -5.48 31.29 -18.43
CA ASN A 673 -5.44 31.14 -16.97
C ASN A 673 -4.60 32.25 -16.34
N ASP A 674 -3.37 32.44 -16.80
CA ASP A 674 -2.42 33.40 -16.22
C ASP A 674 -2.86 34.86 -16.45
N ALA A 675 -3.49 35.16 -17.59
CA ALA A 675 -4.06 36.47 -17.88
C ALA A 675 -5.12 36.88 -16.86
N ALA A 676 -5.91 35.94 -16.34
CA ALA A 676 -6.90 36.23 -15.29
C ALA A 676 -6.28 36.75 -13.98
N PHE A 677 -5.00 36.49 -13.74
CA PHE A 677 -4.28 36.96 -12.57
C PHE A 677 -3.47 38.24 -12.83
N TYR A 678 -2.82 38.32 -13.99
CA TYR A 678 -1.82 39.37 -14.25
C TYR A 678 -2.26 40.46 -15.23
N ALA A 679 -3.28 40.21 -16.04
CA ALA A 679 -3.87 41.18 -16.97
C ALA A 679 -5.38 40.94 -17.12
N PRO A 680 -6.16 40.97 -16.02
CA PRO A 680 -7.56 40.56 -16.04
C PRO A 680 -8.40 41.55 -16.83
N THR A 681 -9.32 41.02 -17.62
CA THR A 681 -10.38 41.76 -18.32
C THR A 681 -11.72 41.06 -18.09
N PRO A 682 -12.86 41.74 -18.26
CA PRO A 682 -14.17 41.09 -18.23
C PRO A 682 -14.23 39.87 -19.16
N ASP A 683 -13.74 40.00 -20.40
CA ASP A 683 -13.74 38.92 -21.39
C ASP A 683 -12.91 37.70 -20.94
N THR A 684 -11.73 37.94 -20.33
CA THR A 684 -10.89 36.86 -19.79
C THR A 684 -11.61 36.12 -18.66
N LEU A 685 -12.27 36.84 -17.74
CA LEU A 685 -13.01 36.22 -16.65
C LEU A 685 -14.28 35.49 -17.14
N ASP A 686 -14.97 36.03 -18.13
CA ASP A 686 -16.13 35.41 -18.78
C ASP A 686 -15.73 34.10 -19.48
N ALA A 687 -14.58 34.11 -20.18
CA ALA A 687 -14.02 32.92 -20.83
C ALA A 687 -13.64 31.82 -19.82
N LEU A 688 -13.19 32.19 -18.62
CA LEU A 688 -12.97 31.24 -17.52
C LEU A 688 -14.28 30.72 -16.94
N ARG A 689 -15.28 31.59 -16.72
CA ARG A 689 -16.61 31.14 -16.24
C ARG A 689 -17.27 30.16 -17.20
N ALA A 690 -17.12 30.36 -18.51
CA ALA A 690 -17.62 29.45 -19.54
C ALA A 690 -16.96 28.05 -19.47
N ARG A 691 -15.77 27.94 -18.88
CA ARG A 691 -15.06 26.67 -18.61
C ARG A 691 -15.34 26.11 -17.22
N GLY A 692 -16.35 26.64 -16.52
CA GLY A 692 -16.74 26.17 -15.19
C GLY A 692 -15.94 26.79 -14.04
N VAL A 693 -14.99 27.70 -14.32
CA VAL A 693 -14.21 28.34 -13.24
C VAL A 693 -15.13 29.23 -12.41
N ARG A 694 -15.10 29.05 -11.10
CA ARG A 694 -15.85 29.86 -10.12
C ARG A 694 -14.96 30.54 -9.09
N TRP A 695 -13.73 30.06 -8.94
CA TRP A 695 -12.80 30.54 -7.93
C TRP A 695 -11.42 30.76 -8.53
N LEU A 696 -10.80 31.90 -8.22
CA LEU A 696 -9.41 32.21 -8.54
C LEU A 696 -8.61 32.21 -7.25
N VAL A 697 -7.55 31.41 -7.16
CA VAL A 697 -6.70 31.30 -5.98
C VAL A 697 -5.30 31.77 -6.33
N VAL A 698 -4.83 32.82 -5.65
CA VAL A 698 -3.54 33.46 -5.88
C VAL A 698 -2.56 33.05 -4.81
N ASP A 699 -1.37 32.61 -5.22
CA ASP A 699 -0.17 32.55 -4.38
C ASP A 699 0.75 33.73 -4.71
N ARG A 700 0.87 34.68 -3.77
CA ARG A 700 1.64 35.92 -3.95
C ARG A 700 3.16 35.71 -3.93
N ASP A 701 3.63 34.57 -3.40
CA ASP A 701 5.05 34.20 -3.46
C ASP A 701 5.47 33.76 -4.88
N VAL A 702 4.52 33.33 -5.71
CA VAL A 702 4.79 33.06 -7.12
C VAL A 702 4.91 34.39 -7.87
N ARG A 703 3.86 35.22 -7.78
CA ARG A 703 3.81 36.59 -8.27
C ARG A 703 2.53 37.26 -7.78
N LEU A 704 2.61 38.56 -7.48
CA LEU A 704 1.45 39.37 -7.11
C LEU A 704 0.43 39.48 -8.26
N GLU A 705 -0.85 39.40 -7.91
CA GLU A 705 -1.96 39.63 -8.83
C GLU A 705 -2.06 41.10 -9.27
N SER A 706 -2.71 41.35 -10.41
CA SER A 706 -3.03 42.72 -10.85
C SER A 706 -4.04 43.37 -9.89
N PRO A 707 -3.87 44.65 -9.51
CA PRO A 707 -4.87 45.39 -8.73
C PRO A 707 -6.25 45.42 -9.39
N ASP A 708 -6.32 45.36 -10.73
CA ASP A 708 -7.57 45.34 -11.49
C ASP A 708 -8.43 44.10 -11.18
N LEU A 709 -7.82 42.99 -10.74
CA LEU A 709 -8.55 41.78 -10.38
C LEU A 709 -9.54 42.04 -9.25
N ALA A 710 -9.15 42.81 -8.23
CA ALA A 710 -10.02 43.16 -7.11
C ALA A 710 -11.16 44.10 -7.50
N LEU A 711 -11.05 44.81 -8.64
CA LEU A 711 -12.12 45.63 -9.20
C LEU A 711 -13.12 44.79 -9.99
N LEU A 712 -12.66 43.72 -10.63
CA LEU A 712 -13.45 42.87 -11.52
C LEU A 712 -14.09 41.66 -10.80
N ALA A 713 -13.47 41.18 -9.73
CA ALA A 713 -13.94 40.05 -8.94
C ALA A 713 -13.81 40.35 -7.43
N PRO A 714 -14.83 40.08 -6.61
CA PRO A 714 -14.74 40.28 -5.17
C PRO A 714 -13.73 39.30 -4.55
N SER A 715 -12.82 39.83 -3.73
CA SER A 715 -12.00 39.00 -2.86
C SER A 715 -12.83 38.49 -1.68
N THR A 716 -12.84 37.18 -1.48
CA THR A 716 -13.65 36.50 -0.45
C THR A 716 -12.82 35.93 0.69
N PHE A 717 -11.51 35.71 0.46
CA PHE A 717 -10.54 35.30 1.47
C PHE A 717 -9.18 35.92 1.17
N GLN A 718 -8.45 36.35 2.21
CA GLN A 718 -7.04 36.76 2.10
C GLN A 718 -6.28 36.40 3.38
N ASN A 719 -5.01 36.02 3.21
CA ASN A 719 -4.00 36.03 4.26
C ASN A 719 -2.70 36.64 3.69
N ASP A 720 -1.60 36.61 4.45
CA ASP A 720 -0.34 37.26 4.04
C ASP A 720 0.20 36.75 2.69
N ARG A 721 -0.05 35.48 2.37
CA ARG A 721 0.47 34.80 1.16
C ARG A 721 -0.58 34.64 0.07
N MET A 722 -1.83 34.38 0.45
CA MET A 722 -2.88 33.88 -0.44
C MET A 722 -4.03 34.87 -0.57
N ALA A 723 -4.66 34.89 -1.74
CA ALA A 723 -5.95 35.56 -1.96
C ALA A 723 -6.89 34.67 -2.77
N VAL A 724 -8.18 34.73 -2.45
CA VAL A 724 -9.24 34.03 -3.18
C VAL A 724 -10.23 35.05 -3.70
N TYR A 725 -10.56 34.95 -4.99
CA TYR A 725 -11.54 35.78 -5.67
C TYR A 725 -12.68 34.90 -6.20
N SER A 726 -13.91 35.39 -6.07
CA SER A 726 -15.09 34.70 -6.56
C SER A 726 -15.50 35.21 -7.94
N LEU A 727 -15.83 34.27 -8.84
CA LEU A 727 -16.44 34.52 -10.14
C LEU A 727 -17.93 34.13 -10.17
N THR A 728 -18.55 33.87 -9.00
CA THR A 728 -19.92 33.33 -8.90
C THR A 728 -21.03 34.39 -9.06
N ARG A 729 -20.84 35.39 -9.94
CA ARG A 729 -21.88 36.36 -10.31
C ARG A 729 -22.31 36.21 -11.75
#